data_AF-A0A841SZQ2-F1
#
_entry.id   AF-A0A841SZQ2-F1
#
_cell.length_a   1.000
_cell.length_b   1.000
_cell.length_c   1.000
_cell.angle_alpha   90.00
_cell.angle_beta   90.00
_cell.angle_gamma   90.00
#
_symmetry.space_group_name_H-M   'P 1'
#
loop_
_entity.id
_entity.type
_entity.pdbx_description
1 polymer ?
#
loop_
_entity_poly.entity_id
_entity_poly.type
_entity_poly.pdbx_seq_one_letter_code
_entity_poly.pdbx_strand_id
1 'polypeptide(L)'
;MRKARIATASLLTFALTFGSMLSAAFGAVPKDAEKHWASATLTKWTESGLLKGYEDGTVKPDAAVTRGEFAALLNRAFELKEEAADAAFADLPKSNWAYHDIAVALKAGYIQGNGNGGAAPNAKTTREEAAVMVAKALQWKGDAGADPISFKDAAQISEWSQGAISELAAANVVKGDMQGNFRPKASITRAEAVVLLDAALGLKNAAKVFDQAGEYGSDDRTQTIAGDVVISASGVTLTNMVIAGNLTIAKEVGDGDVTLKKVTVKGTTNVNGGGANSVHVEDSVLLRIIVDKPSGTVRIVAISATTVQDVIVNSAVKLEESNTTDSGFTNVELSKALPKDSGVELVGQFEDVRVLAANIQINVPSGSIGNLSVAEGADNSTINLSKEAQVLKLVLDSVAKLIGEGKIENATVNEGAKGSSFETKPNAVDGSGKDTGSTPTGSTSPGGSNPPGTTDPGTPSPGNGNNECTENCADATLHSLSVASSVYMELEQRDGGNLLLGTGYSPDVMSYSVAIPADFTESDVTLSVSSAVYSSVRYTVQTDDGNYSWGSLENGATEFSVRLQPHHDLHVYLYVYSADGVRSKQYQVHFYYERSLQEAFRLRNAGNGPEVTVYQLETGSLEKGDRVTITVPAADTTLGSEISVTETVYYPNASFNLDDWGRGNHFSPSSLQGALHVVVERAGQTVMDGDYQYDLTPITVIENQAGLSVELLTKEELLEEDATSNSESRHSFQLRINLNKETADPSLRNAQYIEIKSTDKYYTDTQPRLWTKEDLKNVQNQFTGMFWPIKLYEGGNEHGFLGYKELYNQYLYVFYYDAQKNPIGYFLYDLNFDYDHVGKDVKLMPSKTRE
;
A
#
# COMPACT_ATOMS: atom_id res chain seq x y z
N MET A 1 34.02 43.46 -45.97
CA MET A 1 34.74 42.19 -45.69
C MET A 1 34.12 41.53 -44.48
N ARG A 2 34.01 40.19 -44.54
CA ARG A 2 33.11 39.31 -43.78
C ARG A 2 33.21 39.42 -42.25
N LYS A 3 32.05 39.57 -41.58
CA LYS A 3 31.39 38.57 -40.71
C LYS A 3 30.39 39.28 -39.79
N ALA A 4 29.09 39.02 -39.96
CA ALA A 4 28.10 39.07 -38.88
C ALA A 4 26.75 38.46 -39.33
N ARG A 5 26.35 37.42 -38.59
CA ARG A 5 25.01 37.19 -37.99
C ARG A 5 23.78 36.81 -38.85
N ILE A 6 23.09 35.80 -38.28
CA ILE A 6 21.64 35.49 -38.24
C ILE A 6 21.06 34.46 -39.23
N ALA A 7 20.61 33.36 -38.63
CA ALA A 7 19.42 32.52 -38.85
C ALA A 7 18.70 32.50 -40.21
N THR A 8 18.48 31.31 -40.79
CA THR A 8 17.24 30.51 -40.63
C THR A 8 17.22 29.31 -41.61
N ALA A 9 16.63 28.20 -41.15
CA ALA A 9 15.77 27.22 -41.83
C ALA A 9 16.17 26.57 -43.18
N SER A 10 16.23 25.23 -43.16
CA SER A 10 15.66 24.29 -44.15
C SER A 10 15.67 22.90 -43.49
N LEU A 11 14.58 22.47 -42.83
CA LEU A 11 13.41 21.76 -43.36
C LEU A 11 13.74 20.42 -44.05
N LEU A 12 13.08 19.36 -43.55
CA LEU A 12 12.63 18.17 -44.28
C LEU A 12 13.64 17.02 -44.52
N THR A 13 13.76 16.11 -43.53
CA THR A 13 13.61 14.64 -43.67
C THR A 13 14.15 13.95 -42.42
N PHE A 14 13.31 13.72 -41.41
CA PHE A 14 13.41 12.54 -40.53
C PHE A 14 12.11 12.35 -39.73
N ALA A 15 10.98 12.43 -40.43
CA ALA A 15 9.74 11.81 -40.01
C ALA A 15 9.70 10.46 -40.72
N LEU A 16 10.17 9.39 -40.05
CA LEU A 16 9.98 7.95 -40.32
C LEU A 16 11.13 7.16 -39.67
N THR A 17 11.11 6.99 -38.34
CA THR A 17 11.55 5.78 -37.57
C THR A 17 11.50 6.06 -36.05
N PHE A 18 10.41 6.65 -35.56
CA PHE A 18 10.07 6.65 -34.13
C PHE A 18 8.70 6.00 -34.01
N GLY A 19 8.71 4.68 -33.95
CA GLY A 19 7.49 3.87 -34.03
C GLY A 19 7.78 2.39 -33.93
N SER A 20 8.41 1.96 -32.84
CA SER A 20 8.27 0.62 -32.27
C SER A 20 9.17 0.48 -31.04
N MET A 21 8.60 -0.07 -29.96
CA MET A 21 9.21 -0.43 -28.66
C MET A 21 9.20 0.72 -27.63
N LEU A 22 8.41 0.73 -26.55
CA LEU A 22 7.55 -0.28 -25.93
C LEU A 22 6.18 0.36 -25.61
N SER A 23 5.11 -0.19 -26.18
CA SER A 23 3.86 -0.25 -25.44
C SER A 23 4.03 -1.37 -24.42
N ALA A 24 3.98 -1.06 -23.13
CA ALA A 24 3.44 -2.04 -22.20
C ALA A 24 2.05 -2.40 -22.74
N ALA A 25 1.86 -3.68 -23.09
CA ALA A 25 0.60 -4.13 -23.64
C ALA A 25 -0.47 -3.95 -22.56
N PHE A 26 -1.31 -2.92 -22.72
CA PHE A 26 -2.69 -2.97 -22.29
C PHE A 26 -3.25 -4.34 -22.71
N GLY A 27 -3.89 -5.06 -21.79
CA GLY A 27 -4.40 -6.43 -21.97
C GLY A 27 -5.12 -6.61 -23.30
N ALA A 28 -4.37 -7.06 -24.30
CA ALA A 28 -4.95 -7.45 -25.57
C ALA A 28 -5.58 -8.83 -25.37
N VAL A 29 -6.79 -9.03 -25.90
CA VAL A 29 -7.42 -10.35 -25.97
C VAL A 29 -6.39 -11.33 -26.54
N PRO A 30 -6.09 -12.46 -25.88
CA PRO A 30 -5.09 -13.39 -26.39
C PRO A 30 -5.41 -13.78 -27.83
N LYS A 31 -4.41 -13.72 -28.71
CA LYS A 31 -4.60 -13.84 -30.16
C LYS A 31 -5.31 -15.13 -30.58
N ASP A 32 -5.08 -16.21 -29.84
CA ASP A 32 -5.69 -17.52 -30.03
C ASP A 32 -7.00 -17.71 -29.24
N ALA A 33 -7.42 -16.73 -28.45
CA ALA A 33 -8.68 -16.70 -27.73
C ALA A 33 -9.75 -15.80 -28.36
N GLU A 34 -9.42 -14.85 -29.25
CA GLU A 34 -10.35 -13.84 -29.81
C GLU A 34 -11.69 -14.39 -30.35
N LYS A 35 -11.67 -15.58 -30.97
CA LYS A 35 -12.87 -16.24 -31.53
C LYS A 35 -13.23 -17.52 -30.79
N HIS A 36 -12.57 -17.78 -29.67
CA HIS A 36 -12.76 -18.96 -28.86
C HIS A 36 -14.00 -18.78 -27.97
N TRP A 37 -14.76 -19.84 -27.73
CA TRP A 37 -16.00 -19.77 -26.91
C TRP A 37 -15.74 -19.29 -25.47
N ALA A 38 -14.54 -19.53 -24.96
CA ALA A 38 -14.08 -19.10 -23.64
C ALA A 38 -13.36 -17.74 -23.64
N SER A 39 -13.39 -16.97 -24.75
CA SER A 39 -12.63 -15.72 -24.89
C SER A 39 -12.83 -14.78 -23.71
N ALA A 40 -14.08 -14.54 -23.29
CA ALA A 40 -14.39 -13.60 -22.23
C ALA A 40 -13.72 -13.97 -20.89
N THR A 41 -13.85 -15.24 -20.49
CA THR A 41 -13.26 -15.74 -19.23
C THR A 41 -11.74 -15.78 -19.29
N LEU A 42 -11.16 -16.18 -20.44
CA LEU A 42 -9.71 -16.19 -20.62
C LEU A 42 -9.11 -14.77 -20.55
N THR A 43 -9.75 -13.80 -21.21
CA THR A 43 -9.34 -12.39 -21.12
C THR A 43 -9.43 -11.88 -19.68
N LYS A 44 -10.57 -12.11 -18.99
CA LYS A 44 -10.76 -11.74 -17.59
C LYS A 44 -9.62 -12.27 -16.71
N TRP A 45 -9.30 -13.56 -16.83
CA TRP A 45 -8.25 -14.18 -16.03
C TRP A 45 -6.84 -13.71 -16.39
N THR A 46 -6.59 -13.35 -17.64
CA THR A 46 -5.30 -12.78 -18.05
C THR A 46 -5.13 -11.36 -17.51
N GLU A 47 -6.17 -10.53 -17.58
CA GLU A 47 -6.18 -9.17 -17.03
C GLU A 47 -6.02 -9.16 -15.51
N SER A 48 -6.64 -10.12 -14.81
CA SER A 48 -6.53 -10.26 -13.35
C SER A 48 -5.28 -11.01 -12.89
N GLY A 49 -4.33 -11.32 -13.79
CA GLY A 49 -3.09 -12.05 -13.46
C GLY A 49 -3.28 -13.52 -13.05
N LEU A 50 -4.51 -14.06 -13.10
CA LEU A 50 -4.85 -15.44 -12.73
C LEU A 50 -4.41 -16.46 -13.79
N LEU A 51 -4.35 -16.04 -15.06
CA LEU A 51 -3.89 -16.83 -16.19
C LEU A 51 -2.68 -16.18 -16.85
N LYS A 52 -1.51 -16.80 -16.67
CA LYS A 52 -0.31 -16.44 -17.43
C LYS A 52 -0.36 -17.08 -18.82
N GLY A 53 -0.15 -16.27 -19.86
CA GLY A 53 0.05 -16.71 -21.24
C GLY A 53 1.47 -17.23 -21.50
N TYR A 54 1.74 -17.63 -22.73
CA TYR A 54 3.08 -18.03 -23.20
C TYR A 54 3.81 -16.82 -23.80
N GLU A 55 5.14 -16.92 -23.91
CA GLU A 55 6.01 -15.84 -24.46
C GLU A 55 5.62 -15.42 -25.90
N ASP A 56 4.94 -16.29 -26.64
CA ASP A 56 4.43 -16.02 -27.98
C ASP A 56 3.10 -15.23 -28.01
N GLY A 57 2.60 -14.80 -26.84
CA GLY A 57 1.36 -14.05 -26.68
C GLY A 57 0.09 -14.90 -26.77
N THR A 58 0.21 -16.22 -26.71
CA THR A 58 -0.93 -17.15 -26.73
C THR A 58 -1.32 -17.64 -25.33
N VAL A 59 -2.54 -18.16 -25.18
CA VAL A 59 -2.97 -18.86 -23.95
C VAL A 59 -3.23 -20.36 -24.17
N LYS A 60 -3.19 -20.84 -25.41
CA LYS A 60 -3.40 -22.23 -25.85
C LYS A 60 -4.67 -22.84 -25.26
N PRO A 61 -5.86 -22.27 -25.57
CA PRO A 61 -7.12 -22.62 -24.90
C PRO A 61 -7.49 -24.11 -25.05
N ASP A 62 -7.18 -24.72 -26.21
CA ASP A 62 -7.50 -26.12 -26.50
C ASP A 62 -6.42 -27.12 -26.04
N ALA A 63 -5.31 -26.64 -25.45
CA ALA A 63 -4.26 -27.53 -24.95
C ALA A 63 -4.72 -28.24 -23.67
N ALA A 64 -4.46 -29.55 -23.58
CA ALA A 64 -4.73 -30.32 -22.37
C ALA A 64 -3.83 -29.89 -21.21
N VAL A 65 -4.41 -29.68 -20.03
CA VAL A 65 -3.72 -29.21 -18.83
C VAL A 65 -3.13 -30.40 -18.05
N THR A 66 -1.90 -30.26 -17.56
CA THR A 66 -1.31 -31.27 -16.65
C THR A 66 -1.83 -31.13 -15.22
N ARG A 67 -1.61 -32.14 -14.40
CA ARG A 67 -1.99 -32.13 -12.98
C ARG A 67 -1.32 -30.98 -12.22
N GLY A 68 -0.03 -30.73 -12.48
CA GLY A 68 0.70 -29.59 -11.92
C GLY A 68 0.18 -28.24 -12.41
N GLU A 69 -0.13 -28.11 -13.70
CA GLU A 69 -0.69 -26.86 -14.25
C GLU A 69 -2.09 -26.57 -13.69
N PHE A 70 -2.92 -27.61 -13.50
CA PHE A 70 -4.25 -27.45 -12.92
C PHE A 70 -4.16 -27.04 -11.45
N ALA A 71 -3.26 -27.65 -10.67
CA ALA A 71 -2.98 -27.25 -9.29
C ALA A 71 -2.53 -25.77 -9.22
N ALA A 72 -1.62 -25.35 -10.10
CA ALA A 72 -1.16 -23.97 -10.17
C ALA A 72 -2.25 -22.95 -10.55
N LEU A 73 -3.19 -23.34 -11.42
CA LEU A 73 -4.35 -22.51 -11.75
C LEU A 73 -5.31 -22.42 -10.56
N LEU A 74 -5.61 -23.54 -9.90
CA LEU A 74 -6.52 -23.60 -8.76
C LEU A 74 -5.95 -22.83 -7.56
N ASN A 75 -4.69 -23.05 -7.18
CA ASN A 75 -4.05 -22.34 -6.07
C ASN A 75 -4.10 -20.83 -6.25
N ARG A 76 -3.77 -20.35 -7.45
CA ARG A 76 -3.80 -18.91 -7.76
C ARG A 76 -5.21 -18.35 -7.72
N ALA A 77 -6.17 -19.07 -8.31
CA ALA A 77 -7.57 -18.69 -8.32
C ALA A 77 -8.15 -18.61 -6.90
N PHE A 78 -7.89 -19.63 -6.07
CA PHE A 78 -8.45 -19.77 -4.73
C PHE A 78 -7.58 -19.11 -3.65
N GLU A 79 -6.50 -18.42 -4.04
CA GLU A 79 -5.52 -17.80 -3.14
C GLU A 79 -5.02 -18.73 -2.03
N LEU A 80 -4.77 -19.99 -2.40
CA LEU A 80 -4.26 -20.98 -1.47
C LEU A 80 -2.75 -20.72 -1.30
N LYS A 81 -2.39 -20.11 -0.17
CA LYS A 81 -1.02 -19.72 0.21
C LYS A 81 -0.46 -20.54 1.37
N GLU A 82 -1.12 -21.66 1.73
CA GLU A 82 -0.67 -22.51 2.85
C GLU A 82 0.77 -22.98 2.66
N GLU A 83 1.51 -23.15 3.77
CA GLU A 83 2.86 -23.71 3.72
C GLU A 83 2.85 -25.07 3.01
N ALA A 84 3.70 -25.19 1.99
CA ALA A 84 3.87 -26.39 1.19
C ALA A 84 4.19 -27.58 2.09
N ALA A 85 3.33 -28.60 2.13
CA ALA A 85 3.67 -29.86 2.77
C ALA A 85 4.88 -30.49 2.06
N ASP A 86 5.77 -31.17 2.80
CA ASP A 86 6.89 -31.87 2.18
C ASP A 86 6.35 -33.01 1.29
N ALA A 87 6.32 -32.76 -0.03
CA ALA A 87 5.75 -33.68 -1.02
C ALA A 87 6.82 -34.70 -1.42
N ALA A 88 6.97 -35.75 -0.61
CA ALA A 88 7.97 -36.79 -0.81
C ALA A 88 7.57 -37.82 -1.89
N PHE A 89 7.36 -37.37 -3.13
CA PHE A 89 7.10 -38.26 -4.27
C PHE A 89 8.35 -38.43 -5.14
N ALA A 90 8.62 -39.66 -5.57
CA ALA A 90 9.81 -39.99 -6.36
C ALA A 90 9.85 -39.27 -7.73
N ASP A 91 8.68 -38.90 -8.28
CA ASP A 91 8.52 -38.22 -9.56
C ASP A 91 8.30 -36.69 -9.42
N LEU A 92 8.45 -36.14 -8.21
CA LEU A 92 8.31 -34.71 -7.92
C LEU A 92 9.47 -34.21 -7.04
N PRO A 93 10.69 -34.06 -7.60
CA PRO A 93 11.80 -33.45 -6.87
C PRO A 93 11.52 -31.96 -6.56
N LYS A 94 12.12 -31.42 -5.50
CA LYS A 94 11.99 -30.00 -5.09
C LYS A 94 12.33 -28.99 -6.21
N SER A 95 13.17 -29.39 -7.17
CA SER A 95 13.53 -28.58 -8.34
C SER A 95 12.48 -28.55 -9.45
N ASN A 96 11.43 -29.39 -9.38
CA ASN A 96 10.34 -29.37 -10.35
C ASN A 96 9.48 -28.12 -10.14
N TRP A 97 9.19 -27.39 -11.21
CA TRP A 97 8.38 -26.16 -11.16
C TRP A 97 7.00 -26.37 -10.50
N ALA A 98 6.41 -27.57 -10.62
CA ALA A 98 5.11 -27.89 -10.05
C ALA A 98 5.19 -28.36 -8.58
N TYR A 99 6.39 -28.46 -8.00
CA TYR A 99 6.60 -28.96 -6.64
C TYR A 99 5.77 -28.15 -5.63
N HIS A 100 5.91 -26.82 -5.66
CA HIS A 100 5.23 -25.93 -4.73
C HIS A 100 3.71 -26.05 -4.86
N ASP A 101 3.18 -25.95 -6.07
CA ASP A 101 1.73 -25.99 -6.29
C ASP A 101 1.10 -27.32 -5.88
N ILE A 102 1.78 -28.44 -6.14
CA ILE A 102 1.29 -29.76 -5.70
C ILE A 102 1.42 -29.92 -4.18
N ALA A 103 2.46 -29.39 -3.56
CA ALA A 103 2.62 -29.42 -2.11
C ALA A 103 1.51 -28.65 -1.39
N VAL A 104 1.15 -27.45 -1.88
CA VAL A 104 -0.02 -26.69 -1.41
C VAL A 104 -1.29 -27.50 -1.62
N ALA A 105 -1.44 -28.14 -2.78
CA ALA A 105 -2.62 -28.93 -3.11
C ALA A 105 -2.83 -30.15 -2.20
N LEU A 106 -1.74 -30.78 -1.77
CA LEU A 106 -1.75 -31.90 -0.83
C LEU A 106 -2.12 -31.44 0.56
N LYS A 107 -1.55 -30.31 1.01
CA LYS A 107 -1.85 -29.70 2.31
C LYS A 107 -3.32 -29.29 2.39
N ALA A 108 -3.81 -28.59 1.38
CA ALA A 108 -5.21 -28.17 1.25
C ALA A 108 -6.17 -29.36 1.00
N GLY A 109 -5.65 -30.58 0.84
CA GLY A 109 -6.44 -31.81 0.79
C GLY A 109 -7.19 -32.07 -0.51
N TYR A 110 -7.02 -31.24 -1.55
CA TYR A 110 -7.74 -31.38 -2.82
C TYR A 110 -6.98 -32.24 -3.85
N ILE A 111 -5.69 -32.51 -3.65
CA ILE A 111 -4.90 -33.52 -4.37
C ILE A 111 -4.46 -34.64 -3.42
N GLN A 112 -4.30 -35.84 -3.97
CA GLN A 112 -3.60 -36.97 -3.36
C GLN A 112 -2.61 -37.58 -4.37
N GLY A 113 -1.70 -38.43 -3.90
CA GLY A 113 -0.80 -39.19 -4.77
C GLY A 113 -1.57 -40.10 -5.75
N ASN A 114 -0.94 -40.50 -6.85
CA ASN A 114 -1.53 -41.28 -7.94
C ASN A 114 -1.80 -42.77 -7.61
N GLY A 115 -1.72 -43.17 -6.34
CA GLY A 115 -1.87 -44.57 -5.88
C GLY A 115 -0.65 -45.47 -6.11
N ASN A 116 0.32 -45.07 -6.93
CA ASN A 116 1.55 -45.81 -7.25
C ASN A 116 2.81 -45.19 -6.60
N GLY A 117 2.63 -44.30 -5.62
CA GLY A 117 3.73 -43.62 -4.92
C GLY A 117 4.30 -42.38 -5.64
N GLY A 118 3.61 -41.86 -6.65
CA GLY A 118 3.99 -40.62 -7.36
C GLY A 118 2.93 -39.51 -7.29
N ALA A 119 3.32 -38.27 -7.56
CA ALA A 119 2.44 -37.11 -7.68
C ALA A 119 1.92 -36.90 -9.12
N ALA A 120 2.63 -37.44 -10.12
CA ALA A 120 2.34 -37.33 -11.55
C ALA A 120 2.10 -35.89 -12.07
N PRO A 121 3.02 -34.92 -11.81
CA PRO A 121 2.84 -33.51 -12.19
C PRO A 121 2.59 -33.27 -13.68
N ASN A 122 3.18 -34.11 -14.54
CA ASN A 122 3.12 -33.98 -16.00
C ASN A 122 1.98 -34.80 -16.64
N ALA A 123 1.25 -35.62 -15.87
CA ALA A 123 0.12 -36.36 -16.39
C ALA A 123 -1.03 -35.40 -16.75
N LYS A 124 -1.75 -35.68 -17.83
CA LYS A 124 -2.92 -34.88 -18.22
C LYS A 124 -4.09 -35.14 -17.27
N THR A 125 -4.68 -34.07 -16.76
CA THR A 125 -5.82 -34.16 -15.84
C THR A 125 -7.09 -34.48 -16.63
N THR A 126 -7.84 -35.48 -16.19
CA THR A 126 -9.16 -35.80 -16.77
C THR A 126 -10.25 -34.87 -16.22
N ARG A 127 -11.36 -34.74 -16.96
CA ARG A 127 -12.51 -33.92 -16.53
C ARG A 127 -13.12 -34.39 -15.20
N GLU A 128 -13.15 -35.70 -14.94
CA GLU A 128 -13.64 -36.22 -13.65
C GLU A 128 -12.67 -35.96 -12.49
N GLU A 129 -11.35 -35.97 -12.73
CA GLU A 129 -10.35 -35.59 -11.72
C GLU A 129 -10.43 -34.09 -11.40
N ALA A 130 -10.52 -33.24 -12.42
CA ALA A 130 -10.66 -31.79 -12.25
C ALA A 130 -11.91 -31.43 -11.41
N ALA A 131 -13.04 -32.09 -11.68
CA ALA A 131 -14.26 -31.90 -10.90
C ALA A 131 -14.07 -32.26 -9.41
N VAL A 132 -13.42 -33.40 -9.11
CA VAL A 132 -13.15 -33.79 -7.72
C VAL A 132 -12.19 -32.82 -7.03
N MET A 133 -11.15 -32.35 -7.72
CA MET A 133 -10.23 -31.36 -7.17
C MET A 133 -10.94 -30.05 -6.81
N VAL A 134 -11.83 -29.56 -7.68
CA VAL A 134 -12.62 -28.34 -7.43
C VAL A 134 -13.61 -28.51 -6.28
N ALA A 135 -14.36 -29.61 -6.24
CA ALA A 135 -15.30 -29.88 -5.15
C ALA A 135 -14.59 -29.96 -3.79
N LYS A 136 -13.41 -30.59 -3.73
CA LYS A 136 -12.58 -30.63 -2.51
C LYS A 136 -12.03 -29.27 -2.12
N ALA A 137 -11.60 -28.45 -3.08
CA ALA A 137 -11.15 -27.09 -2.80
C ALA A 137 -12.29 -26.18 -2.28
N LEU A 138 -13.54 -26.46 -2.68
CA LEU A 138 -14.74 -25.85 -2.10
C LEU A 138 -15.15 -26.47 -0.74
N GLN A 139 -14.38 -27.44 -0.23
CA GLN A 139 -14.66 -28.21 0.99
C GLN A 139 -16.00 -28.96 0.96
N TRP A 140 -16.46 -29.36 -0.23
CA TRP A 140 -17.66 -30.16 -0.37
C TRP A 140 -17.37 -31.65 -0.13
N LYS A 141 -18.33 -32.35 0.49
CA LYS A 141 -18.14 -33.74 0.93
C LYS A 141 -18.25 -34.74 -0.22
N GLY A 142 -18.94 -34.39 -1.32
CA GLY A 142 -19.12 -35.28 -2.45
C GLY A 142 -19.95 -36.52 -2.10
N ASP A 143 -20.97 -36.36 -1.26
CA ASP A 143 -21.79 -37.49 -0.79
C ASP A 143 -22.68 -38.01 -1.94
N ALA A 144 -22.78 -39.34 -2.09
CA ALA A 144 -23.48 -40.03 -3.16
C ALA A 144 -25.04 -39.91 -3.12
N GLY A 145 -25.57 -38.92 -2.41
CA GLY A 145 -27.00 -38.65 -2.25
C GLY A 145 -27.56 -37.52 -3.13
N ALA A 146 -26.72 -36.86 -3.93
CA ALA A 146 -27.14 -35.81 -4.85
C ALA A 146 -27.91 -36.39 -6.07
N ASP A 147 -28.82 -35.59 -6.63
CA ASP A 147 -29.74 -35.97 -7.71
C ASP A 147 -29.09 -36.78 -8.85
N PRO A 148 -29.86 -37.62 -9.59
CA PRO A 148 -29.33 -38.44 -10.66
C PRO A 148 -28.58 -37.60 -11.71
N ILE A 149 -27.32 -37.97 -11.96
CA ILE A 149 -26.48 -37.33 -12.97
C ILE A 149 -27.18 -37.40 -14.34
N SER A 150 -27.53 -36.24 -14.89
CA SER A 150 -28.33 -36.12 -16.12
C SER A 150 -27.51 -36.20 -17.43
N PHE A 151 -26.24 -36.61 -17.37
CA PHE A 151 -25.38 -36.75 -18.54
C PHE A 151 -25.62 -38.08 -19.28
N LYS A 152 -25.61 -38.06 -20.61
CA LYS A 152 -25.87 -39.26 -21.43
C LYS A 152 -24.82 -40.36 -21.26
N ASP A 153 -23.60 -39.99 -20.91
CA ASP A 153 -22.48 -40.87 -20.65
C ASP A 153 -22.20 -41.06 -19.15
N ALA A 154 -23.20 -40.82 -18.28
CA ALA A 154 -23.07 -40.99 -16.83
C ALA A 154 -22.53 -42.38 -16.43
N ALA A 155 -22.82 -43.43 -17.22
CA ALA A 155 -22.29 -44.78 -17.00
C ALA A 155 -20.76 -44.90 -17.16
N GLN A 156 -20.08 -43.91 -17.73
CA GLN A 156 -18.62 -43.86 -17.86
C GLN A 156 -17.93 -43.10 -16.70
N ILE A 157 -18.72 -42.45 -15.83
CA ILE A 157 -18.22 -41.70 -14.68
C ILE A 157 -17.79 -42.70 -13.60
N SER A 158 -16.56 -42.57 -13.11
CA SER A 158 -16.07 -43.43 -12.03
C SER A 158 -16.90 -43.23 -10.76
N GLU A 159 -17.15 -44.31 -10.01
CA GLU A 159 -17.89 -44.24 -8.74
C GLU A 159 -17.33 -43.19 -7.77
N TRP A 160 -16.00 -43.07 -7.67
CA TRP A 160 -15.33 -42.11 -6.80
C TRP A 160 -15.50 -40.63 -7.18
N SER A 161 -15.93 -40.31 -8.41
CA SER A 161 -16.13 -38.94 -8.89
C SER A 161 -17.60 -38.53 -8.98
N GLN A 162 -18.54 -39.48 -8.82
CA GLN A 162 -19.97 -39.24 -9.02
C GLN A 162 -20.54 -38.15 -8.11
N GLY A 163 -20.22 -38.18 -6.82
CA GLY A 163 -20.72 -37.18 -5.85
C GLY A 163 -20.28 -35.76 -6.20
N ALA A 164 -18.98 -35.57 -6.41
CA ALA A 164 -18.42 -34.27 -6.81
C ALA A 164 -19.01 -33.74 -8.13
N ILE A 165 -19.15 -34.61 -9.13
CA ILE A 165 -19.73 -34.21 -10.43
C ILE A 165 -21.21 -33.85 -10.28
N SER A 166 -21.97 -34.59 -9.48
CA SER A 166 -23.39 -34.30 -9.25
C SER A 166 -23.58 -32.95 -8.53
N GLU A 167 -22.83 -32.70 -7.45
CA GLU A 167 -22.89 -31.44 -6.71
C GLU A 167 -22.49 -30.24 -7.59
N LEU A 168 -21.41 -30.36 -8.35
CA LEU A 168 -20.98 -29.29 -9.26
C LEU A 168 -21.97 -29.08 -10.42
N ALA A 169 -22.66 -30.14 -10.88
CA ALA A 169 -23.67 -30.03 -11.92
C ALA A 169 -24.93 -29.32 -11.39
N ALA A 170 -25.37 -29.66 -10.17
CA ALA A 170 -26.48 -29.01 -9.49
C ALA A 170 -26.21 -27.51 -9.26
N ALA A 171 -24.97 -27.17 -8.94
CA ALA A 171 -24.52 -25.78 -8.80
C ALA A 171 -24.23 -25.07 -10.14
N ASN A 172 -24.51 -25.70 -11.29
CA ASN A 172 -24.24 -25.18 -12.64
C ASN A 172 -22.75 -24.86 -12.94
N VAL A 173 -21.83 -25.43 -12.16
CA VAL A 173 -20.38 -25.26 -12.31
C VAL A 173 -19.82 -26.14 -13.43
N VAL A 174 -20.28 -27.40 -13.50
CA VAL A 174 -19.97 -28.29 -14.63
C VAL A 174 -21.18 -28.44 -15.55
N LYS A 175 -20.91 -28.44 -16.86
CA LYS A 175 -21.92 -28.64 -17.91
C LYS A 175 -21.46 -29.71 -18.89
N GLY A 176 -22.42 -30.42 -19.48
CA GLY A 176 -22.17 -31.36 -20.56
C GLY A 176 -21.86 -30.63 -21.86
N ASP A 177 -21.27 -31.35 -22.82
CA ASP A 177 -21.07 -30.86 -24.17
C ASP A 177 -22.41 -30.65 -24.90
N MET A 178 -22.36 -30.11 -26.12
CA MET A 178 -23.55 -29.90 -26.95
C MET A 178 -24.35 -31.18 -27.25
N GLN A 179 -23.77 -32.36 -27.05
CA GLN A 179 -24.43 -33.66 -27.25
C GLN A 179 -25.03 -34.20 -25.94
N GLY A 180 -24.80 -33.52 -24.80
CA GLY A 180 -25.27 -33.90 -23.47
C GLY A 180 -24.34 -34.87 -22.73
N ASN A 181 -23.08 -34.99 -23.15
CA ASN A 181 -22.08 -35.87 -22.52
C ASN A 181 -21.15 -35.06 -21.60
N PHE A 182 -20.76 -35.62 -20.46
CA PHE A 182 -19.75 -35.04 -19.57
C PHE A 182 -18.30 -35.32 -20.01
N ARG A 183 -18.07 -36.46 -20.68
CA ARG A 183 -16.76 -36.98 -21.13
C ARG A 183 -15.77 -37.17 -19.97
N PRO A 184 -16.08 -38.01 -18.97
CA PRO A 184 -15.31 -38.11 -17.73
C PRO A 184 -13.82 -38.45 -17.95
N LYS A 185 -13.52 -39.30 -18.94
CA LYS A 185 -12.15 -39.76 -19.24
C LYS A 185 -11.34 -38.86 -20.16
N ALA A 186 -11.96 -37.82 -20.73
CA ALA A 186 -11.24 -36.88 -21.59
C ALA A 186 -10.35 -35.98 -20.76
N SER A 187 -9.17 -35.61 -21.28
CA SER A 187 -8.34 -34.59 -20.67
C SER A 187 -9.04 -33.24 -20.71
N ILE A 188 -9.00 -32.49 -19.61
CA ILE A 188 -9.55 -31.14 -19.56
C ILE A 188 -8.62 -30.18 -20.33
N THR A 189 -9.20 -29.36 -21.20
CA THR A 189 -8.48 -28.29 -21.91
C THR A 189 -8.25 -27.09 -21.00
N ARG A 190 -7.30 -26.22 -21.36
CA ARG A 190 -6.96 -25.02 -20.58
C ARG A 190 -8.13 -24.05 -20.46
N ALA A 191 -8.90 -23.88 -21.54
CA ALA A 191 -10.13 -23.10 -21.53
C ALA A 191 -11.19 -23.71 -20.61
N GLU A 192 -11.41 -25.02 -20.67
CA GLU A 192 -12.37 -25.69 -19.79
C GLU A 192 -11.95 -25.60 -18.32
N ALA A 193 -10.66 -25.73 -18.02
CA ALA A 193 -10.13 -25.59 -16.66
C ALA A 193 -10.35 -24.19 -16.10
N VAL A 194 -10.04 -23.14 -16.88
CA VAL A 194 -10.26 -21.74 -16.49
C VAL A 194 -11.74 -21.45 -16.29
N VAL A 195 -12.61 -21.88 -17.21
CA VAL A 195 -14.07 -21.68 -17.07
C VAL A 195 -14.65 -22.42 -15.87
N LEU A 196 -14.19 -23.65 -15.62
CA LEU A 196 -14.58 -24.43 -14.46
C LEU A 196 -14.20 -23.71 -13.16
N LEU A 197 -12.96 -23.24 -13.06
CA LEU A 197 -12.46 -22.55 -11.87
C LEU A 197 -13.11 -21.18 -11.69
N ASP A 198 -13.37 -20.43 -12.75
CA ASP A 198 -14.07 -19.13 -12.68
C ASP A 198 -15.49 -19.30 -12.13
N ALA A 199 -16.21 -20.32 -12.58
CA ALA A 199 -17.53 -20.65 -12.06
C ALA A 199 -17.47 -21.08 -10.58
N ALA A 200 -16.46 -21.87 -10.20
CA ALA A 200 -16.26 -22.29 -8.82
C ALA A 200 -15.85 -21.13 -7.89
N LEU A 201 -15.04 -20.18 -8.38
CA LEU A 201 -14.72 -18.95 -7.64
C LEU A 201 -15.95 -18.10 -7.37
N GLY A 202 -16.88 -18.04 -8.33
CA GLY A 202 -18.19 -17.40 -8.13
C GLY A 202 -18.97 -17.99 -6.95
N LEU A 203 -18.78 -19.27 -6.63
CA LEU A 203 -19.40 -19.91 -5.46
C LEU A 203 -18.61 -19.67 -4.17
N LYS A 204 -17.27 -19.69 -4.21
CA LYS A 204 -16.43 -19.35 -3.05
C LYS A 204 -16.73 -17.92 -2.56
N ASN A 205 -16.97 -17.01 -3.49
CA ASN A 205 -17.26 -15.60 -3.23
C ASN A 205 -18.76 -15.30 -3.09
N ALA A 206 -19.63 -16.32 -3.10
CA ALA A 206 -21.06 -16.11 -2.92
C ALA A 206 -21.31 -15.58 -1.51
N ALA A 207 -21.93 -14.39 -1.44
CA ALA A 207 -22.14 -13.71 -0.18
C ALA A 207 -22.95 -14.58 0.81
N LYS A 208 -22.55 -14.59 2.08
CA LYS A 208 -23.33 -15.22 3.14
C LYS A 208 -24.61 -14.40 3.35
N VAL A 209 -25.76 -15.00 3.05
CA VAL A 209 -27.06 -14.33 3.18
C VAL A 209 -27.70 -14.66 4.53
N PHE A 210 -28.17 -13.62 5.23
CA PHE A 210 -29.05 -13.67 6.39
C PHE A 210 -30.44 -13.17 5.96
N ASP A 211 -31.32 -14.11 5.62
CA ASP A 211 -32.64 -13.91 5.03
C ASP A 211 -33.79 -14.24 5.99
N GLN A 212 -33.49 -14.50 7.26
CA GLN A 212 -34.46 -14.72 8.34
C GLN A 212 -34.10 -13.84 9.53
N ALA A 213 -35.11 -13.38 10.27
CA ALA A 213 -34.89 -12.67 11.54
C ALA A 213 -34.20 -13.59 12.55
N GLY A 214 -33.29 -13.04 13.35
CA GLY A 214 -32.58 -13.78 14.38
C GLY A 214 -31.24 -13.17 14.76
N GLU A 215 -30.66 -13.69 15.85
CA GLU A 215 -29.30 -13.38 16.26
C GLU A 215 -28.33 -14.40 15.68
N TYR A 216 -27.27 -13.91 15.06
CA TYR A 216 -26.23 -14.71 14.44
C TYR A 216 -24.89 -14.35 15.07
N GLY A 217 -24.12 -15.37 15.46
CA GLY A 217 -22.84 -15.20 16.16
C GLY A 217 -22.91 -15.68 17.61
N SER A 218 -21.92 -15.29 18.41
CA SER A 218 -21.80 -15.73 19.81
C SER A 218 -21.03 -14.72 20.64
N ASP A 219 -21.49 -14.43 21.85
CA ASP A 219 -20.76 -13.51 22.76
C ASP A 219 -19.38 -14.04 23.19
N ASP A 220 -19.18 -15.37 23.17
CA ASP A 220 -17.97 -16.02 23.71
C ASP A 220 -16.87 -16.23 22.66
N ARG A 221 -17.20 -16.14 21.37
CA ARG A 221 -16.23 -16.39 20.29
C ARG A 221 -16.45 -15.44 19.11
N THR A 222 -15.36 -14.89 18.60
CA THR A 222 -15.40 -14.12 17.35
C THR A 222 -15.48 -15.07 16.16
N GLN A 223 -16.46 -14.85 15.29
CA GLN A 223 -16.63 -15.60 14.04
C GLN A 223 -16.14 -14.78 12.84
N THR A 224 -15.27 -15.36 12.01
CA THR A 224 -14.82 -14.72 10.77
C THR A 224 -15.60 -15.24 9.56
N ILE A 225 -16.14 -14.32 8.75
CA ILE A 225 -16.71 -14.60 7.43
C ILE A 225 -15.73 -14.06 6.38
N ALA A 226 -15.16 -14.96 5.58
CA ALA A 226 -14.09 -14.64 4.64
C ALA A 226 -14.54 -13.82 3.41
N GLY A 227 -15.84 -13.83 3.08
CA GLY A 227 -16.40 -13.14 1.92
C GLY A 227 -17.46 -12.12 2.30
N ASP A 228 -18.23 -11.69 1.29
CA ASP A 228 -19.30 -10.72 1.46
C ASP A 228 -20.46 -11.28 2.30
N VAL A 229 -21.20 -10.38 2.95
CA VAL A 229 -22.40 -10.68 3.73
C VAL A 229 -23.57 -9.86 3.21
N VAL A 230 -24.75 -10.48 3.12
CA VAL A 230 -26.00 -9.79 2.76
C VAL A 230 -27.04 -10.06 3.85
N ILE A 231 -27.56 -8.99 4.45
CA ILE A 231 -28.73 -9.04 5.33
C ILE A 231 -29.94 -8.65 4.48
N SER A 232 -30.88 -9.57 4.32
CA SER A 232 -32.07 -9.39 3.47
C SER A 232 -33.40 -9.53 4.22
N ALA A 233 -33.35 -9.83 5.52
CA ALA A 233 -34.51 -9.82 6.40
C ALA A 233 -34.37 -8.78 7.52
N SER A 234 -35.50 -8.21 7.93
CA SER A 234 -35.59 -7.41 9.15
C SER A 234 -35.47 -8.28 10.40
N GLY A 235 -34.98 -7.69 11.50
CA GLY A 235 -34.80 -8.35 12.79
C GLY A 235 -33.54 -9.20 12.86
N VAL A 236 -32.55 -8.91 12.00
CA VAL A 236 -31.25 -9.58 12.00
C VAL A 236 -30.30 -8.84 12.92
N THR A 237 -29.71 -9.58 13.86
CA THR A 237 -28.61 -9.11 14.70
C THR A 237 -27.36 -9.93 14.37
N LEU A 238 -26.27 -9.27 13.99
CA LEU A 238 -24.96 -9.89 13.89
C LEU A 238 -24.15 -9.56 15.14
N THR A 239 -23.59 -10.58 15.79
CA THR A 239 -22.88 -10.44 17.07
C THR A 239 -21.48 -11.05 17.02
N ASN A 240 -20.46 -10.30 17.42
CA ASN A 240 -19.08 -10.76 17.57
C ASN A 240 -18.53 -11.40 16.29
N MET A 241 -18.54 -10.64 15.19
CA MET A 241 -18.14 -11.14 13.87
C MET A 241 -17.08 -10.25 13.22
N VAL A 242 -16.17 -10.87 12.46
CA VAL A 242 -15.30 -10.18 11.51
C VAL A 242 -15.74 -10.56 10.10
N ILE A 243 -16.16 -9.57 9.32
CA ILE A 243 -16.52 -9.72 7.92
C ILE A 243 -15.33 -9.19 7.11
N ALA A 244 -14.62 -10.08 6.43
CA ALA A 244 -13.47 -9.72 5.61
C ALA A 244 -13.87 -9.01 4.30
N GLY A 245 -15.05 -9.33 3.77
CA GLY A 245 -15.62 -8.69 2.58
C GLY A 245 -16.55 -7.52 2.90
N ASN A 246 -17.43 -7.21 1.95
CA ASN A 246 -18.46 -6.18 2.08
C ASN A 246 -19.66 -6.68 2.89
N LEU A 247 -20.33 -5.77 3.57
CA LEU A 247 -21.63 -6.02 4.20
C LEU A 247 -22.71 -5.27 3.42
N THR A 248 -23.82 -5.92 3.07
CA THR A 248 -24.97 -5.26 2.43
C THR A 248 -26.21 -5.43 3.29
N ILE A 249 -26.76 -4.32 3.78
CA ILE A 249 -28.13 -4.27 4.31
C ILE A 249 -29.04 -4.03 3.12
N ALA A 250 -29.63 -5.11 2.61
CA ALA A 250 -30.31 -5.10 1.33
C ALA A 250 -31.67 -4.39 1.40
N LYS A 251 -32.17 -3.93 0.25
CA LYS A 251 -33.46 -3.23 0.12
C LYS A 251 -34.64 -4.07 0.62
N GLU A 252 -34.51 -5.39 0.61
CA GLU A 252 -35.49 -6.37 1.08
C GLU A 252 -35.78 -6.24 2.58
N VAL A 253 -34.85 -5.66 3.35
CA VAL A 253 -35.07 -5.28 4.77
C VAL A 253 -36.21 -4.25 4.89
N GLY A 254 -36.47 -3.46 3.84
CA GLY A 254 -37.53 -2.46 3.82
C GLY A 254 -37.29 -1.35 4.85
N ASP A 255 -38.26 -1.14 5.74
CA ASP A 255 -38.15 -0.19 6.85
C ASP A 255 -37.85 -0.87 8.20
N GLY A 256 -37.53 -2.16 8.19
CA GLY A 256 -37.28 -2.95 9.39
C GLY A 256 -35.86 -2.83 9.95
N ASP A 257 -35.64 -3.40 11.14
CA ASP A 257 -34.44 -3.19 11.95
C ASP A 257 -33.29 -4.17 11.64
N VAL A 258 -32.05 -3.71 11.80
CA VAL A 258 -30.80 -4.47 11.73
C VAL A 258 -29.85 -3.99 12.82
N THR A 259 -29.22 -4.93 13.53
CA THR A 259 -28.25 -4.62 14.60
C THR A 259 -26.90 -5.26 14.30
N LEU A 260 -25.83 -4.48 14.38
CA LEU A 260 -24.44 -4.92 14.33
C LEU A 260 -23.83 -4.70 15.72
N LYS A 261 -23.46 -5.77 16.41
CA LYS A 261 -22.92 -5.72 17.77
C LYS A 261 -21.56 -6.39 17.85
N LYS A 262 -20.50 -5.65 18.20
CA LYS A 262 -19.11 -6.17 18.17
C LYS A 262 -18.74 -6.74 16.80
N VAL A 263 -19.14 -6.05 15.74
CA VAL A 263 -18.89 -6.45 14.36
C VAL A 263 -17.77 -5.59 13.79
N THR A 264 -16.78 -6.23 13.16
CA THR A 264 -15.78 -5.56 12.35
C THR A 264 -16.04 -5.85 10.88
N VAL A 265 -16.25 -4.82 10.06
CA VAL A 265 -16.36 -4.97 8.60
C VAL A 265 -15.10 -4.36 7.98
N LYS A 266 -14.29 -5.21 7.33
CA LYS A 266 -13.08 -4.77 6.62
C LYS A 266 -13.39 -4.19 5.23
N GLY A 267 -14.53 -4.54 4.64
CA GLY A 267 -14.99 -3.97 3.38
C GLY A 267 -15.93 -2.77 3.57
N THR A 268 -16.70 -2.49 2.52
CA THR A 268 -17.74 -1.46 2.54
C THR A 268 -19.06 -2.01 3.08
N THR A 269 -19.74 -1.23 3.92
CA THR A 269 -21.10 -1.49 4.37
C THR A 269 -22.10 -0.70 3.51
N ASN A 270 -22.82 -1.39 2.63
CA ASN A 270 -23.85 -0.80 1.78
C ASN A 270 -25.21 -0.84 2.49
N VAL A 271 -25.79 0.32 2.75
CA VAL A 271 -27.08 0.47 3.44
C VAL A 271 -28.15 0.88 2.43
N ASN A 272 -28.88 -0.13 1.94
CA ASN A 272 -29.94 0.01 0.94
C ASN A 272 -31.35 -0.22 1.54
N GLY A 273 -31.41 -0.80 2.75
CA GLY A 273 -32.62 -1.02 3.54
C GLY A 273 -32.50 -0.44 4.95
N GLY A 274 -33.59 -0.51 5.71
CA GLY A 274 -33.72 0.08 7.05
C GLY A 274 -34.64 1.30 7.06
N GLY A 275 -35.51 1.43 8.07
CA GLY A 275 -36.38 2.58 8.29
C GLY A 275 -35.77 3.67 9.19
N ALA A 276 -36.60 4.61 9.61
CA ALA A 276 -36.20 5.78 10.40
C ALA A 276 -35.71 5.48 11.85
N ASN A 277 -35.70 4.21 12.29
CA ASN A 277 -35.24 3.80 13.63
C ASN A 277 -34.37 2.52 13.65
N SER A 278 -33.74 2.18 12.53
CA SER A 278 -33.55 0.76 12.21
C SER A 278 -32.14 0.19 12.22
N VAL A 279 -31.10 0.95 11.86
CA VAL A 279 -29.73 0.40 11.77
C VAL A 279 -28.96 0.79 13.02
N HIS A 280 -28.67 -0.20 13.86
CA HIS A 280 -27.95 -0.01 15.12
C HIS A 280 -26.54 -0.59 15.01
N VAL A 281 -25.53 0.21 15.34
CA VAL A 281 -24.12 -0.17 15.29
C VAL A 281 -23.55 0.02 16.70
N GLU A 282 -23.33 -1.08 17.41
CA GLU A 282 -22.92 -1.13 18.82
C GLU A 282 -21.55 -1.81 18.96
N ASP A 283 -20.62 -1.18 19.67
CA ASP A 283 -19.25 -1.67 19.92
C ASP A 283 -18.54 -2.18 18.65
N SER A 284 -18.77 -1.54 17.50
CA SER A 284 -18.40 -2.08 16.18
C SER A 284 -17.43 -1.17 15.42
N VAL A 285 -16.67 -1.75 14.49
CA VAL A 285 -15.70 -1.04 13.66
C VAL A 285 -16.07 -1.20 12.19
N LEU A 286 -16.44 -0.09 11.54
CA LEU A 286 -16.80 -0.05 10.13
C LEU A 286 -15.89 0.94 9.41
N LEU A 287 -15.14 0.46 8.40
CA LEU A 287 -14.27 1.35 7.62
C LEU A 287 -15.08 2.33 6.76
N ARG A 288 -16.11 1.83 6.08
CA ARG A 288 -16.91 2.65 5.17
C ARG A 288 -18.38 2.26 5.19
N ILE A 289 -19.25 3.26 5.19
CA ILE A 289 -20.68 3.12 4.95
C ILE A 289 -21.07 3.89 3.68
N ILE A 290 -21.82 3.25 2.79
CA ILE A 290 -22.50 3.93 1.68
C ILE A 290 -24.00 3.83 1.91
N VAL A 291 -24.68 4.97 2.01
CA VAL A 291 -26.12 5.05 2.26
C VAL A 291 -26.85 5.38 0.97
N ASP A 292 -27.43 4.36 0.34
CA ASP A 292 -28.13 4.47 -0.95
C ASP A 292 -29.49 3.74 -0.89
N LYS A 293 -30.36 4.21 0.01
CA LYS A 293 -31.71 3.69 0.18
C LYS A 293 -32.59 4.19 -0.99
N PRO A 294 -33.22 3.30 -1.77
CA PRO A 294 -33.99 3.70 -2.97
C PRO A 294 -35.18 4.64 -2.70
N SER A 295 -35.76 4.58 -1.49
CA SER A 295 -36.88 5.43 -1.10
C SER A 295 -37.02 5.51 0.42
N GLY A 296 -37.39 6.68 0.95
CA GLY A 296 -37.57 6.91 2.38
C GLY A 296 -36.29 7.37 3.07
N THR A 297 -36.31 7.38 4.40
CA THR A 297 -35.16 7.78 5.24
C THR A 297 -34.71 6.61 6.08
N VAL A 298 -33.40 6.41 6.20
CA VAL A 298 -32.80 5.44 7.12
C VAL A 298 -32.15 6.16 8.28
N ARG A 299 -32.31 5.62 9.50
CA ARG A 299 -31.52 6.04 10.67
C ARG A 299 -30.41 5.02 10.92
N ILE A 300 -29.18 5.53 11.00
CA ILE A 300 -28.01 4.76 11.41
C ILE A 300 -27.53 5.36 12.72
N VAL A 301 -27.48 4.54 13.78
CA VAL A 301 -27.02 4.97 15.10
C VAL A 301 -25.73 4.27 15.49
N ALA A 302 -24.69 5.05 15.81
CA ALA A 302 -23.46 4.57 16.44
C ALA A 302 -23.60 4.63 17.96
N ILE A 303 -23.27 3.53 18.64
CA ILE A 303 -23.51 3.31 20.08
C ILE A 303 -22.23 2.82 20.75
N SER A 304 -21.92 3.35 21.94
CA SER A 304 -20.79 2.88 22.78
C SER A 304 -19.43 2.97 22.08
N ALA A 305 -18.60 1.91 22.13
CA ALA A 305 -17.26 1.87 21.55
C ALA A 305 -17.31 1.59 20.04
N THR A 306 -18.01 2.45 19.29
CA THR A 306 -18.21 2.32 17.85
C THR A 306 -17.40 3.36 17.09
N THR A 307 -16.73 2.89 16.03
CA THR A 307 -15.99 3.74 15.08
C THR A 307 -16.46 3.45 13.66
N VAL A 308 -16.87 4.51 12.96
CA VAL A 308 -17.23 4.54 11.55
C VAL A 308 -16.38 5.61 10.88
N GLN A 309 -15.40 5.17 10.08
CA GLN A 309 -14.39 6.08 9.54
C GLN A 309 -14.94 6.94 8.40
N ASP A 310 -15.50 6.34 7.35
CA ASP A 310 -16.11 7.06 6.22
C ASP A 310 -17.61 6.78 6.07
N VAL A 311 -18.41 7.81 5.83
CA VAL A 311 -19.82 7.71 5.46
C VAL A 311 -20.10 8.52 4.20
N ILE A 312 -20.51 7.84 3.12
CA ILE A 312 -20.97 8.48 1.88
C ILE A 312 -22.49 8.40 1.83
N VAL A 313 -23.14 9.55 1.79
CA VAL A 313 -24.59 9.69 1.83
C VAL A 313 -25.13 10.02 0.44
N ASN A 314 -25.80 9.05 -0.19
CA ASN A 314 -26.44 9.20 -1.51
C ASN A 314 -27.97 9.33 -1.41
N SER A 315 -28.55 9.16 -0.22
CA SER A 315 -29.99 9.19 0.03
C SER A 315 -30.31 9.84 1.39
N ALA A 316 -31.58 10.20 1.62
CA ALA A 316 -31.99 10.85 2.87
C ALA A 316 -31.67 9.97 4.10
N VAL A 317 -31.00 10.55 5.09
CA VAL A 317 -30.45 9.81 6.24
C VAL A 317 -30.59 10.60 7.54
N LYS A 318 -30.70 9.87 8.64
CA LYS A 318 -30.41 10.36 9.99
C LYS A 318 -29.19 9.63 10.52
N LEU A 319 -28.10 10.35 10.79
CA LEU A 319 -26.93 9.83 11.49
C LEU A 319 -27.01 10.27 12.96
N GLU A 320 -26.90 9.32 13.86
CA GLU A 320 -27.03 9.57 15.30
C GLU A 320 -25.90 8.90 16.08
N GLU A 321 -25.29 9.64 17.01
CA GLU A 321 -24.36 9.10 17.99
C GLU A 321 -25.03 9.11 19.36
N SER A 322 -25.11 7.93 19.96
CA SER A 322 -25.81 7.72 21.23
C SER A 322 -24.87 7.07 22.24
N ASN A 323 -24.41 7.86 23.22
CA ASN A 323 -23.46 7.43 24.25
C ASN A 323 -22.17 6.83 23.67
N THR A 324 -21.68 7.39 22.56
CA THR A 324 -20.41 6.98 21.97
C THR A 324 -19.25 7.29 22.91
N THR A 325 -18.33 6.33 23.05
CA THR A 325 -17.09 6.48 23.83
C THR A 325 -15.85 6.60 22.95
N ASP A 326 -15.97 6.17 21.68
CA ASP A 326 -14.96 6.34 20.63
C ASP A 326 -15.42 7.40 19.63
N SER A 327 -14.79 7.48 18.44
CA SER A 327 -14.99 8.59 17.48
C SER A 327 -16.34 8.63 16.79
N GLY A 328 -17.18 7.59 16.91
CA GLY A 328 -18.50 7.58 16.26
C GLY A 328 -18.36 7.68 14.74
N PHE A 329 -18.93 8.72 14.12
CA PHE A 329 -18.78 9.01 12.69
C PHE A 329 -17.69 10.06 12.46
N THR A 330 -16.56 9.65 11.89
CA THR A 330 -15.41 10.53 11.64
C THR A 330 -15.63 11.42 10.40
N ASN A 331 -15.69 10.83 9.20
CA ASN A 331 -15.86 11.57 7.94
C ASN A 331 -17.25 11.34 7.33
N VAL A 332 -18.06 12.39 7.20
CA VAL A 332 -19.39 12.32 6.56
C VAL A 332 -19.41 13.15 5.27
N GLU A 333 -19.55 12.49 4.13
CA GLU A 333 -19.73 13.12 2.82
C GLU A 333 -21.20 13.06 2.37
N LEU A 334 -21.82 14.23 2.20
CA LEU A 334 -23.13 14.36 1.55
C LEU A 334 -22.92 14.51 0.05
N SER A 335 -22.98 13.38 -0.65
CA SER A 335 -22.46 13.25 -2.02
C SER A 335 -23.32 13.98 -3.06
N LYS A 336 -22.75 14.22 -4.25
CA LYS A 336 -23.49 14.79 -5.39
C LYS A 336 -24.67 13.93 -5.85
N ALA A 337 -24.72 12.64 -5.48
CA ALA A 337 -25.80 11.73 -5.83
C ALA A 337 -27.05 11.95 -4.96
N LEU A 338 -26.93 12.63 -3.82
CA LEU A 338 -28.03 12.93 -2.92
C LEU A 338 -29.11 13.75 -3.63
N PRO A 339 -30.37 13.27 -3.74
CA PRO A 339 -31.42 13.96 -4.48
C PRO A 339 -31.71 15.35 -3.91
N LYS A 340 -32.15 16.27 -4.78
CA LYS A 340 -32.65 17.59 -4.36
C LYS A 340 -33.77 17.45 -3.34
N ASP A 341 -33.82 18.39 -2.40
CA ASP A 341 -34.76 18.43 -1.29
C ASP A 341 -34.63 17.26 -0.30
N SER A 342 -33.58 16.44 -0.40
CA SER A 342 -33.29 15.40 0.59
C SER A 342 -33.00 16.02 1.95
N GLY A 343 -33.60 15.41 2.98
CA GLY A 343 -33.31 15.71 4.37
C GLY A 343 -32.15 14.86 4.90
N VAL A 344 -31.18 15.52 5.51
CA VAL A 344 -30.09 14.91 6.28
C VAL A 344 -30.21 15.41 7.71
N GLU A 345 -30.26 14.50 8.69
CA GLU A 345 -30.28 14.85 10.11
C GLU A 345 -29.01 14.31 10.79
N LEU A 346 -28.29 15.18 11.50
CA LEU A 346 -27.04 14.86 12.18
C LEU A 346 -27.18 15.13 13.67
N VAL A 347 -27.12 14.07 14.49
CA VAL A 347 -27.32 14.16 15.95
C VAL A 347 -26.12 13.53 16.65
N GLY A 348 -25.22 14.32 17.23
CA GLY A 348 -23.98 13.76 17.79
C GLY A 348 -22.77 14.67 17.69
N GLN A 349 -21.58 14.11 17.84
CA GLN A 349 -20.29 14.80 17.75
C GLN A 349 -19.57 14.35 16.49
N PHE A 350 -19.68 15.11 15.40
CA PHE A 350 -19.07 14.77 14.12
C PHE A 350 -17.74 15.50 13.95
N GLU A 351 -16.70 14.82 13.48
CA GLU A 351 -15.41 15.46 13.23
C GLU A 351 -15.44 16.28 11.94
N ASP A 352 -15.74 15.62 10.81
CA ASP A 352 -15.71 16.24 9.48
C ASP A 352 -17.01 15.94 8.70
N VAL A 353 -17.68 17.00 8.24
CA VAL A 353 -18.86 16.93 7.38
C VAL A 353 -18.61 17.72 6.11
N ARG A 354 -18.64 17.05 4.96
CA ARG A 354 -18.43 17.65 3.64
C ARG A 354 -19.71 17.57 2.80
N VAL A 355 -20.19 18.73 2.37
CA VAL A 355 -21.41 18.86 1.57
C VAL A 355 -21.03 19.09 0.11
N LEU A 356 -21.33 18.10 -0.75
CA LEU A 356 -21.16 18.18 -2.19
C LEU A 356 -22.50 18.33 -2.94
N ALA A 357 -23.61 17.96 -2.30
CA ALA A 357 -24.95 18.05 -2.86
C ALA A 357 -25.50 19.48 -2.85
N ALA A 358 -26.21 19.85 -3.92
CA ALA A 358 -26.90 21.14 -4.03
C ALA A 358 -28.40 20.99 -3.68
N ASN A 359 -29.00 22.05 -3.13
CA ASN A 359 -30.43 22.12 -2.80
C ASN A 359 -30.90 21.04 -1.81
N ILE A 360 -30.10 20.75 -0.78
CA ILE A 360 -30.48 19.81 0.28
C ILE A 360 -30.78 20.53 1.60
N GLN A 361 -31.43 19.81 2.52
CA GLN A 361 -31.70 20.31 3.87
C GLN A 361 -30.90 19.50 4.88
N ILE A 362 -30.03 20.17 5.62
CA ILE A 362 -29.22 19.58 6.69
C ILE A 362 -29.74 20.11 8.01
N ASN A 363 -30.19 19.23 8.89
CA ASN A 363 -30.69 19.57 10.22
C ASN A 363 -29.74 19.03 11.28
N VAL A 364 -29.29 19.90 12.18
CA VAL A 364 -28.45 19.55 13.33
C VAL A 364 -29.22 19.91 14.60
N PRO A 365 -30.05 19.00 15.14
CA PRO A 365 -30.89 19.30 16.30
C PRO A 365 -30.10 19.43 17.60
N SER A 366 -28.95 18.76 17.72
CA SER A 366 -28.07 18.85 18.89
C SER A 366 -26.70 18.25 18.59
N GLY A 367 -25.67 18.72 19.31
CA GLY A 367 -24.32 18.18 19.24
C GLY A 367 -23.32 19.15 18.62
N SER A 368 -22.19 18.65 18.13
CA SER A 368 -21.20 19.51 17.47
C SER A 368 -20.66 18.92 16.17
N ILE A 369 -20.23 19.82 15.29
CA ILE A 369 -19.49 19.48 14.08
C ILE A 369 -18.14 20.21 14.16
N GLY A 370 -17.03 19.48 14.07
CA GLY A 370 -15.69 20.02 14.03
C GLY A 370 -15.51 20.90 12.79
N ASN A 371 -15.50 20.28 11.63
CA ASN A 371 -15.40 20.95 10.34
C ASN A 371 -16.66 20.67 9.50
N LEU A 372 -17.36 21.73 9.10
CA LEU A 372 -18.45 21.67 8.14
C LEU A 372 -18.01 22.43 6.88
N SER A 373 -17.99 21.76 5.73
CA SER A 373 -17.65 22.38 4.46
C SER A 373 -18.79 22.26 3.45
N VAL A 374 -19.07 23.35 2.72
CA VAL A 374 -19.99 23.36 1.58
C VAL A 374 -19.17 23.63 0.33
N ALA A 375 -18.92 22.58 -0.44
CA ALA A 375 -18.00 22.61 -1.57
C ALA A 375 -18.56 23.37 -2.78
N GLU A 376 -17.67 23.67 -3.73
CA GLU A 376 -18.05 24.29 -5.00
C GLU A 376 -19.10 23.45 -5.75
N GLY A 377 -20.20 24.10 -6.16
CA GLY A 377 -21.33 23.51 -6.85
C GLY A 377 -22.42 22.93 -5.93
N ALA A 378 -22.26 23.03 -4.60
CA ALA A 378 -23.25 22.60 -3.60
C ALA A 378 -24.26 23.72 -3.23
N ASP A 379 -24.69 24.50 -4.23
CA ASP A 379 -25.49 25.71 -4.04
C ASP A 379 -26.87 25.47 -3.41
N ASN A 380 -27.37 26.50 -2.74
CA ASN A 380 -28.72 26.60 -2.17
C ASN A 380 -29.05 25.54 -1.11
N SER A 381 -28.04 24.94 -0.49
CA SER A 381 -28.23 24.05 0.64
C SER A 381 -28.60 24.85 1.89
N THR A 382 -29.60 24.36 2.63
CA THR A 382 -30.04 24.95 3.90
C THR A 382 -29.51 24.15 5.06
N ILE A 383 -28.76 24.79 5.94
CA ILE A 383 -28.21 24.20 7.17
C ILE A 383 -28.97 24.81 8.35
N ASN A 384 -29.73 23.98 9.05
CA ASN A 384 -30.50 24.36 10.21
C ASN A 384 -29.81 23.89 11.48
N LEU A 385 -29.34 24.84 12.29
CA LEU A 385 -28.65 24.58 13.55
C LEU A 385 -29.58 24.95 14.71
N SER A 386 -30.04 23.95 15.46
CA SER A 386 -30.78 24.20 16.70
C SER A 386 -29.91 24.89 17.75
N LYS A 387 -30.54 25.43 18.80
CA LYS A 387 -29.87 26.10 19.90
C LYS A 387 -28.81 25.23 20.60
N GLU A 388 -29.02 23.92 20.59
CA GLU A 388 -28.14 22.91 21.18
C GLU A 388 -27.04 22.42 20.23
N ALA A 389 -26.94 22.98 19.02
CA ALA A 389 -25.94 22.62 18.02
C ALA A 389 -24.80 23.65 17.93
N GLN A 390 -23.60 23.15 17.63
CA GLN A 390 -22.40 23.97 17.43
C GLN A 390 -21.60 23.52 16.20
N VAL A 391 -21.05 24.47 15.46
CA VAL A 391 -20.06 24.24 14.40
C VAL A 391 -18.76 24.97 14.76
N LEU A 392 -17.64 24.25 14.86
CA LEU A 392 -16.36 24.85 15.25
C LEU A 392 -15.69 25.57 14.06
N LYS A 393 -15.68 24.94 12.89
CA LYS A 393 -15.16 25.52 11.66
C LYS A 393 -16.14 25.28 10.52
N LEU A 394 -16.60 26.36 9.91
CA LEU A 394 -17.43 26.37 8.73
C LEU A 394 -16.64 26.91 7.55
N VAL A 395 -16.65 26.21 6.43
CA VAL A 395 -16.05 26.66 5.16
C VAL A 395 -17.13 26.63 4.07
N LEU A 396 -17.34 27.77 3.42
CA LEU A 396 -18.34 27.90 2.35
C LEU A 396 -17.63 28.28 1.04
N ASP A 397 -17.69 27.38 0.06
CA ASP A 397 -17.27 27.61 -1.34
C ASP A 397 -18.47 27.86 -2.27
N SER A 398 -19.69 27.53 -1.82
CA SER A 398 -20.95 27.79 -2.53
C SER A 398 -22.00 28.40 -1.61
N VAL A 399 -23.02 29.02 -2.23
CA VAL A 399 -24.04 29.77 -1.49
C VAL A 399 -24.88 28.84 -0.61
N ALA A 400 -24.90 29.10 0.70
CA ALA A 400 -25.67 28.34 1.67
C ALA A 400 -26.52 29.24 2.57
N LYS A 401 -27.64 28.69 3.06
CA LYS A 401 -28.52 29.35 4.03
C LYS A 401 -28.36 28.71 5.40
N LEU A 402 -27.79 29.43 6.35
CA LEU A 402 -27.66 28.99 7.73
C LEU A 402 -28.77 29.60 8.58
N ILE A 403 -29.64 28.75 9.13
CA ILE A 403 -30.79 29.13 9.94
C ILE A 403 -30.72 28.52 11.34
N GLY A 404 -31.51 29.06 12.26
CA GLY A 404 -31.62 28.61 13.65
C GLY A 404 -30.70 29.35 14.63
N GLU A 405 -30.76 28.92 15.90
CA GLU A 405 -30.12 29.55 17.06
C GLU A 405 -28.74 28.95 17.41
N GLY A 406 -28.27 27.96 16.65
CA GLY A 406 -27.01 27.26 16.92
C GLY A 406 -25.77 28.14 16.76
N LYS A 407 -24.69 27.72 17.43
CA LYS A 407 -23.44 28.48 17.51
C LYS A 407 -22.50 28.12 16.36
N ILE A 408 -21.89 29.11 15.72
CA ILE A 408 -20.80 28.93 14.76
C ILE A 408 -19.58 29.69 15.27
N GLU A 409 -18.47 29.00 15.54
CA GLU A 409 -17.25 29.65 16.04
C GLU A 409 -16.54 30.41 14.93
N ASN A 410 -16.05 29.70 13.90
CA ASN A 410 -15.32 30.30 12.80
C ASN A 410 -16.01 29.97 11.48
N ALA A 411 -16.28 30.98 10.66
CA ALA A 411 -16.77 30.81 9.30
C ALA A 411 -15.79 31.41 8.28
N THR A 412 -15.45 30.65 7.25
CA THR A 412 -14.72 31.13 6.07
C THR A 412 -15.68 31.17 4.90
N VAL A 413 -15.95 32.36 4.36
CA VAL A 413 -16.85 32.56 3.21
C VAL A 413 -15.99 32.93 2.00
N ASN A 414 -15.83 31.99 1.07
CA ASN A 414 -15.05 32.19 -0.14
C ASN A 414 -15.86 32.90 -1.24
N GLU A 415 -15.20 33.24 -2.34
CA GLU A 415 -15.77 34.04 -3.43
C GLU A 415 -17.07 33.43 -4.00
N GLY A 416 -17.08 32.11 -4.22
CA GLY A 416 -18.25 31.37 -4.73
C GLY A 416 -19.43 31.31 -3.76
N ALA A 417 -19.20 31.62 -2.47
CA ALA A 417 -20.22 31.65 -1.44
C ALA A 417 -20.77 33.07 -1.15
N LYS A 418 -20.42 34.07 -1.97
CA LYS A 418 -20.99 35.43 -1.88
C LYS A 418 -22.52 35.39 -2.00
N GLY A 419 -23.20 35.85 -0.96
CA GLY A 419 -24.67 35.78 -0.85
C GLY A 419 -25.17 34.71 0.12
N SER A 420 -24.29 33.95 0.77
CA SER A 420 -24.67 33.10 1.90
C SER A 420 -25.24 33.94 3.05
N SER A 421 -26.21 33.39 3.77
CA SER A 421 -26.91 34.11 4.85
C SER A 421 -26.82 33.36 6.18
N PHE A 422 -26.73 34.12 7.27
CA PHE A 422 -26.68 33.61 8.64
C PHE A 422 -27.81 34.22 9.45
N GLU A 423 -28.70 33.39 10.00
CA GLU A 423 -29.69 33.83 10.99
C GLU A 423 -29.02 34.16 12.33
N THR A 424 -28.18 33.24 12.83
CA THR A 424 -27.27 33.48 13.94
C THR A 424 -25.87 33.76 13.41
N LYS A 425 -25.31 34.93 13.75
CA LYS A 425 -24.01 35.38 13.26
C LYS A 425 -22.87 34.50 13.83
N PRO A 426 -21.89 34.06 13.00
CA PRO A 426 -20.68 33.42 13.49
C PRO A 426 -19.84 34.33 14.41
N ASN A 427 -19.07 33.75 15.33
CA ASN A 427 -18.19 34.52 16.21
C ASN A 427 -17.06 35.21 15.44
N ALA A 428 -16.47 34.52 14.47
CA ALA A 428 -15.51 35.06 13.53
C ALA A 428 -15.91 34.71 12.09
N VAL A 429 -15.71 35.67 11.18
CA VAL A 429 -15.93 35.49 9.73
C VAL A 429 -14.70 35.97 8.98
N ASP A 430 -14.16 35.11 8.11
CA ASP A 430 -13.06 35.42 7.19
C ASP A 430 -13.41 35.00 5.74
N GLY A 431 -12.48 35.20 4.81
CA GLY A 431 -12.60 34.80 3.39
C GLY A 431 -12.93 35.96 2.46
N SER A 432 -12.73 35.74 1.15
CA SER A 432 -12.92 36.77 0.11
C SER A 432 -14.38 37.20 -0.10
N GLY A 433 -15.35 36.40 0.38
CA GLY A 433 -16.78 36.66 0.32
C GLY A 433 -17.40 37.29 1.58
N LYS A 434 -16.59 37.60 2.60
CA LYS A 434 -17.06 37.98 3.96
C LYS A 434 -17.99 39.19 4.05
N ASP A 435 -17.92 40.14 3.11
CA ASP A 435 -18.65 41.41 3.17
C ASP A 435 -20.13 41.33 2.73
N THR A 436 -20.68 40.12 2.51
CA THR A 436 -22.02 39.93 1.92
C THR A 436 -23.14 39.50 2.89
N GLY A 437 -22.84 39.25 4.16
CA GLY A 437 -23.82 38.80 5.17
C GLY A 437 -24.81 39.90 5.59
N SER A 438 -25.93 40.04 4.89
CA SER A 438 -27.06 40.86 5.35
C SER A 438 -28.03 40.02 6.17
N THR A 439 -28.38 40.51 7.36
CA THR A 439 -29.41 39.94 8.24
C THR A 439 -30.80 40.10 7.57
N PRO A 440 -31.71 39.11 7.66
CA PRO A 440 -33.07 39.28 7.14
C PRO A 440 -33.79 40.44 7.83
N THR A 441 -34.24 41.42 7.06
CA THR A 441 -34.92 42.62 7.55
C THR A 441 -36.41 42.36 7.76
N GLY A 442 -36.91 42.62 8.97
CA GLY A 442 -38.33 42.72 9.29
C GLY A 442 -38.81 44.18 9.46
N SER A 443 -39.67 44.63 8.53
CA SER A 443 -40.78 45.60 8.64
C SER A 443 -40.63 47.00 9.31
N THR A 444 -40.68 48.07 8.48
CA THR A 444 -41.42 49.39 8.57
C THR A 444 -41.41 50.20 9.89
N SER A 445 -41.19 51.53 10.01
CA SER A 445 -41.37 52.76 9.19
C SER A 445 -40.78 53.99 9.96
N PRO A 446 -40.95 55.31 9.61
CA PRO A 446 -39.84 56.17 9.15
C PRO A 446 -39.62 57.49 9.94
N GLY A 447 -38.47 58.15 9.72
CA GLY A 447 -38.37 59.62 9.86
C GLY A 447 -37.03 60.19 10.31
N GLY A 448 -36.53 61.21 9.59
CA GLY A 448 -35.71 62.28 10.20
C GLY A 448 -34.38 62.69 9.53
N SER A 449 -34.49 63.33 8.37
CA SER A 449 -33.60 64.33 7.72
C SER A 449 -32.42 65.02 8.49
N ASN A 450 -31.19 64.84 7.97
CA ASN A 450 -30.23 65.82 7.36
C ASN A 450 -29.33 66.80 8.21
N PRO A 451 -28.24 67.42 7.64
CA PRO A 451 -26.79 67.28 8.02
C PRO A 451 -26.12 68.69 8.20
N PRO A 452 -24.84 69.07 7.83
CA PRO A 452 -23.61 68.36 7.40
C PRO A 452 -22.25 68.92 7.94
N GLY A 453 -21.14 68.27 7.52
CA GLY A 453 -19.78 68.86 7.42
C GLY A 453 -18.78 67.86 6.81
N THR A 454 -18.57 67.87 5.48
CA THR A 454 -17.35 68.32 4.74
C THR A 454 -16.02 67.84 5.35
N THR A 455 -15.16 67.06 4.66
CA THR A 455 -14.33 67.48 3.51
C THR A 455 -13.90 66.33 2.57
N ASP A 456 -13.89 66.62 1.26
CA ASP A 456 -13.31 65.91 0.08
C ASP A 456 -12.05 66.71 -0.38
N PRO A 457 -11.23 66.38 -1.42
CA PRO A 457 -11.11 65.17 -2.27
C PRO A 457 -9.67 64.64 -2.48
N GLY A 458 -9.57 63.46 -3.11
CA GLY A 458 -8.35 63.09 -3.83
C GLY A 458 -8.37 61.72 -4.51
N THR A 459 -8.79 61.64 -5.78
CA THR A 459 -8.34 60.58 -6.70
C THR A 459 -6.94 60.89 -7.25
N PRO A 460 -6.07 59.89 -7.44
CA PRO A 460 -5.74 59.49 -8.82
C PRO A 460 -5.38 57.99 -9.05
N SER A 461 -5.86 57.47 -10.20
CA SER A 461 -5.21 56.60 -11.22
C SER A 461 -4.58 55.21 -10.91
N PRO A 462 -4.47 54.33 -11.94
CA PRO A 462 -4.26 52.89 -11.81
C PRO A 462 -2.76 52.50 -11.68
N GLY A 463 -2.47 51.60 -10.73
CA GLY A 463 -1.12 51.09 -10.45
C GLY A 463 -0.97 49.61 -10.82
N ASN A 464 0.10 49.33 -11.56
CA ASN A 464 0.58 48.02 -12.03
C ASN A 464 0.86 47.02 -10.90
N GLY A 465 0.75 45.74 -11.24
CA GLY A 465 0.96 44.60 -10.37
C GLY A 465 2.34 44.55 -9.70
N ASN A 466 2.28 44.27 -8.41
CA ASN A 466 3.16 43.43 -7.60
C ASN A 466 2.50 43.39 -6.22
N ASN A 467 1.81 42.30 -5.88
CA ASN A 467 1.25 42.12 -4.55
C ASN A 467 2.40 41.90 -3.56
N GLU A 468 2.91 43.00 -2.99
CA GLU A 468 3.81 42.94 -1.84
C GLU A 468 3.02 42.47 -0.62
N CYS A 469 3.51 41.42 0.05
CA CYS A 469 2.94 40.93 1.29
C CYS A 469 3.07 42.00 2.39
N THR A 470 1.97 42.37 3.04
CA THR A 470 1.92 43.46 4.03
C THR A 470 1.78 43.00 5.50
N GLU A 471 1.39 41.75 5.76
CA GLU A 471 1.28 41.14 7.09
C GLU A 471 1.67 39.65 7.07
N ASN A 472 2.32 39.15 8.13
CA ASN A 472 2.75 37.73 8.31
C ASN A 472 3.64 37.12 7.20
N CYS A 473 4.43 37.93 6.50
CA CYS A 473 5.26 37.49 5.37
C CYS A 473 6.39 36.51 5.69
N ALA A 474 6.66 36.28 6.97
CA ALA A 474 7.62 35.30 7.47
C ALA A 474 6.96 33.95 7.80
N ASP A 475 5.67 33.77 7.53
CA ASP A 475 4.99 32.49 7.74
C ASP A 475 5.32 31.52 6.61
N ALA A 476 5.86 30.37 6.99
CA ALA A 476 6.24 29.28 6.10
C ALA A 476 5.53 27.98 6.50
N THR A 477 4.36 28.07 7.14
CA THR A 477 3.60 26.88 7.58
C THR A 477 2.62 26.39 6.53
N LEU A 478 2.42 25.07 6.50
CA LEU A 478 1.19 24.48 5.96
C LEU A 478 0.02 24.81 6.89
N HIS A 479 -1.19 24.84 6.34
CA HIS A 479 -2.46 24.96 7.05
C HIS A 479 -3.33 23.71 6.89
N SER A 480 -3.10 22.93 5.83
CA SER A 480 -3.69 21.61 5.65
C SER A 480 -2.79 20.72 4.81
N LEU A 481 -2.91 19.42 5.05
CA LEU A 481 -2.35 18.35 4.24
C LEU A 481 -3.33 17.17 4.27
N SER A 482 -3.71 16.65 3.12
CA SER A 482 -4.51 15.43 3.03
C SER A 482 -4.10 14.60 1.82
N VAL A 483 -4.46 13.33 1.88
CA VAL A 483 -4.18 12.34 0.84
C VAL A 483 -5.52 11.75 0.40
N ALA A 484 -5.76 11.76 -0.91
CA ALA A 484 -6.98 11.23 -1.52
C ALA A 484 -6.62 10.19 -2.58
N SER A 485 -7.27 9.04 -2.52
CA SER A 485 -7.06 7.91 -3.43
C SER A 485 -8.39 7.19 -3.68
N SER A 486 -8.44 6.35 -4.72
CA SER A 486 -9.57 5.45 -4.99
C SER A 486 -9.74 4.40 -3.89
N VAL A 487 -8.66 4.11 -3.16
CA VAL A 487 -8.62 3.26 -1.96
C VAL A 487 -8.36 4.15 -0.76
N TYR A 488 -8.96 3.84 0.40
CA TYR A 488 -8.75 4.63 1.61
C TYR A 488 -7.26 4.65 2.01
N MET A 489 -6.77 5.83 2.35
CA MET A 489 -5.39 6.07 2.76
C MET A 489 -5.41 7.07 3.90
N GLU A 490 -4.91 6.66 5.07
CA GLU A 490 -4.87 7.50 6.26
C GLU A 490 -3.53 8.23 6.33
N LEU A 491 -3.58 9.53 6.63
CA LEU A 491 -2.39 10.31 6.93
C LEU A 491 -2.06 10.13 8.42
N GLU A 492 -1.00 9.41 8.71
CA GLU A 492 -0.56 9.13 10.08
C GLU A 492 0.53 10.11 10.49
N GLN A 493 0.37 10.75 11.64
CA GLN A 493 1.33 11.73 12.17
C GLN A 493 2.54 11.02 12.79
N ARG A 494 3.76 11.46 12.44
CA ARG A 494 5.02 10.88 12.92
C ARG A 494 5.92 11.92 13.59
N ASP A 495 6.61 11.49 14.65
CA ASP A 495 7.78 12.20 15.19
C ASP A 495 9.05 11.69 14.48
N GLY A 496 10.11 12.50 14.41
CA GLY A 496 11.38 12.27 13.71
C GLY A 496 12.24 11.08 14.19
N GLY A 497 11.61 10.02 14.69
CA GLY A 497 12.18 8.75 15.15
C GLY A 497 11.15 7.60 15.32
N ASN A 498 10.00 7.61 14.64
CA ASN A 498 8.98 6.55 14.53
C ASN A 498 8.12 6.27 15.78
N LEU A 499 7.19 7.18 16.09
CA LEU A 499 6.01 6.95 16.92
C LEU A 499 4.78 7.52 16.20
N LEU A 500 3.64 6.80 16.20
CA LEU A 500 2.35 7.34 15.77
C LEU A 500 1.86 8.35 16.81
N LEU A 501 1.69 9.61 16.42
CA LEU A 501 1.22 10.69 17.30
C LEU A 501 -0.31 10.88 17.23
N GLY A 502 -0.92 10.45 16.13
CA GLY A 502 -2.31 10.66 15.79
C GLY A 502 -2.51 10.51 14.28
N THR A 503 -3.70 10.82 13.78
CA THR A 503 -4.02 10.76 12.36
C THR A 503 -4.51 12.12 11.86
N GLY A 504 -4.55 12.32 10.55
CA GLY A 504 -4.81 13.61 9.93
C GLY A 504 -3.66 14.61 10.06
N TYR A 505 -3.89 15.85 9.61
CA TYR A 505 -2.90 16.91 9.62
C TYR A 505 -2.82 17.63 10.98
N SER A 506 -1.60 17.96 11.40
CA SER A 506 -1.34 18.81 12.56
C SER A 506 -0.26 19.85 12.24
N PRO A 507 -0.45 21.14 12.59
CA PRO A 507 0.51 22.20 12.26
C PRO A 507 1.88 22.05 12.94
N ASP A 508 1.93 21.30 14.03
CA ASP A 508 3.14 21.04 14.81
C ASP A 508 3.92 19.81 14.35
N VAL A 509 3.35 19.03 13.42
CA VAL A 509 3.93 17.79 12.90
C VAL A 509 4.51 18.00 11.51
N MET A 510 5.77 17.56 11.33
CA MET A 510 6.54 17.74 10.08
C MET A 510 6.76 16.44 9.33
N SER A 511 6.41 15.28 9.90
CA SER A 511 6.58 13.97 9.28
C SER A 511 5.28 13.19 9.34
N TYR A 512 4.94 12.53 8.25
CA TYR A 512 3.72 11.76 8.09
C TYR A 512 4.02 10.45 7.35
N SER A 513 3.22 9.44 7.62
CA SER A 513 3.19 8.22 6.80
C SER A 513 1.80 7.93 6.27
N VAL A 514 1.76 7.10 5.24
CA VAL A 514 0.54 6.56 4.65
C VAL A 514 0.80 5.08 4.35
N ALA A 515 -0.03 4.20 4.88
CA ALA A 515 0.03 2.78 4.53
C ALA A 515 -0.57 2.56 3.13
N ILE A 516 0.16 1.88 2.26
CA ILE A 516 -0.34 1.39 0.96
C ILE A 516 -0.89 -0.03 1.20
N PRO A 517 -2.20 -0.26 0.97
CA PRO A 517 -2.80 -1.58 1.14
C PRO A 517 -2.12 -2.66 0.29
N ALA A 518 -2.06 -3.89 0.80
CA ALA A 518 -1.40 -5.01 0.10
C ALA A 518 -2.05 -5.38 -1.24
N ASP A 519 -3.34 -5.07 -1.42
CA ASP A 519 -4.11 -5.29 -2.66
C ASP A 519 -4.16 -4.05 -3.56
N PHE A 520 -3.42 -2.99 -3.22
CA PHE A 520 -3.41 -1.76 -3.99
C PHE A 520 -2.82 -1.96 -5.39
N THR A 521 -3.61 -1.64 -6.41
CA THR A 521 -3.15 -1.59 -7.80
C THR A 521 -2.58 -0.22 -8.13
N GLU A 522 -1.61 -0.16 -9.05
CA GLU A 522 -0.99 1.09 -9.49
C GLU A 522 -2.03 2.18 -9.81
N SER A 523 -1.95 3.31 -9.12
CA SER A 523 -2.90 4.43 -9.27
C SER A 523 -2.26 5.75 -8.88
N ASP A 524 -2.81 6.83 -9.44
CA ASP A 524 -2.50 8.18 -9.01
C ASP A 524 -3.20 8.48 -7.68
N VAL A 525 -2.47 9.11 -6.77
CA VAL A 525 -2.93 9.57 -5.46
C VAL A 525 -2.76 11.08 -5.40
N THR A 526 -3.79 11.78 -4.98
CA THR A 526 -3.80 13.24 -4.91
C THR A 526 -3.43 13.71 -3.51
N LEU A 527 -2.40 14.54 -3.42
CA LEU A 527 -2.09 15.28 -2.19
C LEU A 527 -2.70 16.67 -2.29
N SER A 528 -3.51 17.02 -1.30
CA SER A 528 -4.09 18.36 -1.17
C SER A 528 -3.38 19.11 -0.05
N VAL A 529 -2.92 20.32 -0.34
CA VAL A 529 -2.17 21.17 0.58
C VAL A 529 -2.70 22.60 0.56
N SER A 530 -2.71 23.22 1.72
CA SER A 530 -2.89 24.68 1.83
C SER A 530 -1.80 25.25 2.71
N SER A 531 -1.42 26.50 2.45
CA SER A 531 -0.34 27.20 3.15
C SER A 531 -0.71 28.66 3.44
N ALA A 532 0.15 29.37 4.16
CA ALA A 532 -0.03 30.79 4.45
C ALA A 532 -0.14 31.65 3.18
N VAL A 533 -0.92 32.73 3.23
CA VAL A 533 -1.13 33.64 2.10
C VAL A 533 0.22 34.18 1.62
N TYR A 534 0.48 34.10 0.30
CA TYR A 534 1.73 34.48 -0.38
C TYR A 534 2.95 33.56 -0.17
N SER A 535 2.83 32.45 0.56
CA SER A 535 3.86 31.42 0.61
C SER A 535 3.91 30.60 -0.70
N SER A 536 5.06 30.04 -1.02
CA SER A 536 5.21 29.14 -2.18
C SER A 536 5.52 27.72 -1.71
N VAL A 537 4.87 26.73 -2.31
CA VAL A 537 5.08 25.31 -2.01
C VAL A 537 5.78 24.65 -3.19
N ARG A 538 6.91 24.02 -2.91
CA ARG A 538 7.61 23.12 -3.83
C ARG A 538 7.56 21.72 -3.28
N TYR A 539 7.63 20.74 -4.17
CA TYR A 539 7.68 19.34 -3.75
C TYR A 539 8.72 18.55 -4.54
N THR A 540 9.28 17.55 -3.88
CA THR A 540 10.12 16.53 -4.48
C THR A 540 9.49 15.18 -4.19
N VAL A 541 9.41 14.33 -5.20
CA VAL A 541 8.97 12.94 -5.07
C VAL A 541 10.17 12.05 -5.32
N GLN A 542 10.44 11.15 -4.39
CA GLN A 542 11.48 10.14 -4.48
C GLN A 542 10.85 8.76 -4.40
N THR A 543 11.17 7.90 -5.36
CA THR A 543 10.79 6.48 -5.33
C THR A 543 11.95 5.63 -4.86
N ASP A 544 11.63 4.46 -4.34
CA ASP A 544 12.58 3.54 -3.73
C ASP A 544 13.54 2.85 -4.72
N ASP A 545 13.23 2.92 -6.01
CA ASP A 545 14.13 2.52 -7.10
C ASP A 545 15.27 3.54 -7.34
N GLY A 546 15.18 4.72 -6.74
CA GLY A 546 16.16 5.82 -6.82
C GLY A 546 15.79 6.92 -7.83
N ASN A 547 14.58 6.90 -8.40
CA ASN A 547 14.11 7.98 -9.26
C ASN A 547 13.63 9.20 -8.45
N TYR A 548 13.82 10.39 -9.04
CA TYR A 548 13.40 11.66 -8.45
C TYR A 548 12.60 12.48 -9.46
N SER A 549 11.55 13.13 -8.98
CA SER A 549 10.85 14.19 -9.71
C SER A 549 10.57 15.36 -8.78
N TRP A 550 10.31 16.54 -9.33
CA TRP A 550 10.03 17.73 -8.54
C TRP A 550 9.02 18.63 -9.25
N GLY A 551 8.34 19.46 -8.47
CA GLY A 551 7.37 20.42 -8.98
C GLY A 551 7.13 21.59 -8.03
N SER A 552 6.34 22.55 -8.48
CA SER A 552 5.87 23.70 -7.71
C SER A 552 4.36 23.83 -7.84
N LEU A 553 3.71 24.26 -6.75
CA LEU A 553 2.31 24.67 -6.80
C LEU A 553 2.26 26.17 -7.12
N GLU A 554 1.82 26.49 -8.34
CA GLU A 554 1.73 27.86 -8.86
C GLU A 554 0.27 28.30 -9.02
N ASN A 555 0.02 29.61 -9.08
CA ASN A 555 -1.29 30.21 -9.41
C ASN A 555 -2.47 29.77 -8.52
N GLY A 556 -2.22 29.45 -7.24
CA GLY A 556 -3.28 29.03 -6.31
C GLY A 556 -3.66 27.56 -6.42
N ALA A 557 -2.89 26.74 -7.15
CA ALA A 557 -3.05 25.28 -7.11
C ALA A 557 -2.83 24.76 -5.68
N THR A 558 -3.77 23.99 -5.18
CA THR A 558 -3.74 23.37 -3.84
C THR A 558 -3.52 21.87 -3.90
N GLU A 559 -3.36 21.29 -5.09
CA GLU A 559 -3.33 19.84 -5.28
C GLU A 559 -2.28 19.43 -6.30
N PHE A 560 -1.67 18.27 -6.10
CA PHE A 560 -0.86 17.58 -7.10
C PHE A 560 -1.00 16.06 -6.92
N SER A 561 -0.78 15.31 -7.99
CA SER A 561 -0.87 13.86 -7.97
C SER A 561 0.52 13.22 -8.01
N VAL A 562 0.68 12.14 -7.26
CA VAL A 562 1.83 11.25 -7.30
C VAL A 562 1.35 9.86 -7.68
N ARG A 563 2.16 9.13 -8.44
CA ARG A 563 1.80 7.78 -8.89
C ARG A 563 2.40 6.76 -7.94
N LEU A 564 1.53 5.98 -7.27
CA LEU A 564 1.96 4.89 -6.41
C LEU A 564 2.01 3.58 -7.21
N GLN A 565 3.06 2.79 -6.98
CA GLN A 565 3.24 1.48 -7.58
C GLN A 565 3.10 0.37 -6.51
N PRO A 566 2.53 -0.79 -6.85
CA PRO A 566 2.46 -1.93 -5.93
C PRO A 566 3.86 -2.36 -5.50
N HIS A 567 4.06 -2.65 -4.21
CA HIS A 567 5.35 -3.07 -3.64
C HIS A 567 6.50 -2.06 -3.79
N HIS A 568 6.16 -0.77 -3.86
CA HIS A 568 7.15 0.32 -3.91
C HIS A 568 6.84 1.39 -2.87
N ASP A 569 7.88 1.84 -2.15
CA ASP A 569 7.75 3.02 -1.31
C ASP A 569 7.89 4.30 -2.14
N LEU A 570 7.22 5.34 -1.65
CA LEU A 570 7.30 6.67 -2.24
C LEU A 570 7.42 7.71 -1.13
N HIS A 571 8.32 8.68 -1.31
CA HIS A 571 8.55 9.75 -0.35
C HIS A 571 8.29 11.10 -1.02
N VAL A 572 7.45 11.91 -0.38
CA VAL A 572 7.13 13.26 -0.83
C VAL A 572 7.68 14.25 0.18
N TYR A 573 8.57 15.14 -0.27
CA TYR A 573 9.11 16.23 0.52
C TYR A 573 8.47 17.54 0.07
N LEU A 574 7.75 18.20 0.97
CA LEU A 574 7.10 19.48 0.74
C LEU A 574 7.93 20.60 1.36
N TYR A 575 8.32 21.59 0.58
CA TYR A 575 9.06 22.76 1.00
C TYR A 575 8.17 23.99 0.90
N VAL A 576 7.81 24.57 2.04
CA VAL A 576 7.05 25.82 2.11
C VAL A 576 8.02 26.96 2.35
N TYR A 577 8.05 27.94 1.46
CA TYR A 577 8.86 29.14 1.58
C TYR A 577 7.97 30.32 1.94
N SER A 578 8.39 31.11 2.94
CA SER A 578 7.70 32.33 3.32
C SER A 578 7.74 33.36 2.19
N ALA A 579 6.77 34.29 2.20
CA ALA A 579 6.63 35.31 1.16
C ALA A 579 7.86 36.24 1.06
N ASP A 580 8.57 36.47 2.16
CA ASP A 580 9.83 37.22 2.19
C ASP A 580 11.05 36.41 1.70
N GLY A 581 10.89 35.11 1.45
CA GLY A 581 11.95 34.18 1.03
C GLY A 581 13.00 33.89 2.10
N VAL A 582 12.81 34.35 3.34
CA VAL A 582 13.80 34.24 4.43
C VAL A 582 13.67 32.91 5.17
N ARG A 583 12.44 32.39 5.32
CA ARG A 583 12.16 31.17 6.06
C ARG A 583 11.65 30.07 5.16
N SER A 584 11.98 28.84 5.53
CA SER A 584 11.35 27.66 4.93
C SER A 584 11.06 26.62 6.00
N LYS A 585 9.99 25.85 5.80
CA LYS A 585 9.71 24.62 6.54
C LYS A 585 9.57 23.46 5.57
N GLN A 586 10.03 22.29 6.01
CA GLN A 586 9.94 21.05 5.25
C GLN A 586 8.98 20.10 5.96
N TYR A 587 8.03 19.57 5.20
CA TYR A 587 7.13 18.49 5.61
C TYR A 587 7.43 17.24 4.79
N GLN A 588 7.23 16.06 5.37
CA GLN A 588 7.56 14.78 4.75
C GLN A 588 6.35 13.86 4.79
N VAL A 589 6.01 13.23 3.67
CA VAL A 589 4.95 12.21 3.58
C VAL A 589 5.54 10.95 3.00
N HIS A 590 5.56 9.89 3.79
CA HIS A 590 6.12 8.60 3.41
C HIS A 590 5.02 7.57 3.14
N PHE A 591 4.89 7.14 1.90
CA PHE A 591 4.01 6.05 1.52
C PHE A 591 4.76 4.73 1.65
N TYR A 592 4.27 3.85 2.52
CA TYR A 592 4.86 2.56 2.81
C TYR A 592 3.91 1.43 2.45
N TYR A 593 4.33 0.50 1.61
CA TYR A 593 3.55 -0.72 1.41
C TYR A 593 3.78 -1.74 2.53
N GLU A 594 2.76 -2.56 2.78
CA GLU A 594 2.84 -3.63 3.77
C GLU A 594 3.87 -4.69 3.33
N ARG A 595 4.92 -4.85 4.14
CA ARG A 595 6.00 -5.81 3.86
C ARG A 595 5.61 -7.22 4.23
N SER A 596 5.93 -8.17 3.36
CA SER A 596 5.99 -9.58 3.76
C SER A 596 7.12 -9.80 4.78
N LEU A 597 7.07 -10.91 5.52
CA LEU A 597 8.17 -11.33 6.40
C LEU A 597 9.52 -11.39 5.65
N GLN A 598 9.50 -11.78 4.37
CA GLN A 598 10.72 -11.86 3.57
C GLN A 598 11.28 -10.48 3.22
N GLU A 599 10.46 -9.44 3.11
CA GLU A 599 10.92 -8.08 2.82
C GLU A 599 11.28 -7.32 4.10
N ALA A 600 10.61 -7.63 5.21
CA ALA A 600 10.76 -6.93 6.48
C ALA A 600 12.06 -7.29 7.21
N PHE A 601 12.63 -8.48 6.96
CA PHE A 601 13.77 -8.99 7.71
C PHE A 601 14.95 -9.43 6.82
N ARG A 602 16.16 -9.38 7.37
CA ARG A 602 17.33 -10.11 6.88
C ARG A 602 18.08 -10.82 8.00
N LEU A 603 18.71 -11.94 7.69
CA LEU A 603 19.59 -12.64 8.61
C LEU A 603 21.04 -12.20 8.41
N ARG A 604 21.62 -11.50 9.38
CA ARG A 604 22.99 -11.02 9.29
C ARG A 604 23.94 -11.83 10.16
N ASN A 605 25.11 -12.15 9.63
CA ASN A 605 26.25 -12.55 10.44
C ASN A 605 26.94 -11.31 11.06
N ALA A 606 26.78 -11.16 12.38
CA ALA A 606 27.27 -10.05 13.19
C ALA A 606 28.67 -10.31 13.79
N GLY A 607 29.24 -11.51 13.62
CA GLY A 607 30.54 -11.88 14.18
C GLY A 607 31.73 -11.47 13.31
N ASN A 608 32.82 -11.02 13.96
CA ASN A 608 34.15 -10.79 13.36
C ASN A 608 35.26 -11.63 14.05
N GLY A 609 34.92 -12.83 14.52
CA GLY A 609 35.85 -13.72 15.24
C GLY A 609 35.76 -15.18 14.79
N PRO A 610 36.87 -15.94 14.83
CA PRO A 610 36.91 -17.34 14.41
C PRO A 610 36.20 -18.32 15.35
N GLU A 611 35.82 -17.89 16.57
CA GLU A 611 35.34 -18.80 17.64
C GLU A 611 33.82 -18.82 17.83
N VAL A 612 33.08 -17.77 17.46
CA VAL A 612 31.61 -17.73 17.53
C VAL A 612 31.04 -16.90 16.39
N THR A 613 30.23 -17.53 15.55
CA THR A 613 29.43 -16.83 14.53
C THR A 613 28.12 -16.41 15.17
N VAL A 614 27.93 -15.12 15.41
CA VAL A 614 26.69 -14.57 15.96
C VAL A 614 25.79 -14.15 14.83
N TYR A 615 24.57 -14.68 14.78
CA TYR A 615 23.56 -14.28 13.81
C TYR A 615 22.50 -13.40 14.47
N GLN A 616 22.11 -12.36 13.73
CA GLN A 616 21.06 -11.44 14.12
C GLN A 616 20.01 -11.38 13.01
N LEU A 617 18.74 -11.45 13.38
CA LEU A 617 17.66 -11.07 12.47
C LEU A 617 17.48 -9.56 12.56
N GLU A 618 17.75 -8.83 11.48
CA GLU A 618 17.64 -7.37 11.42
C GLU A 618 16.36 -6.94 10.70
N THR A 619 15.75 -5.85 11.15
CA THR A 619 14.59 -5.22 10.49
C THR A 619 14.62 -3.72 10.59
N GLY A 620 14.30 -3.03 9.49
CA GLY A 620 14.01 -1.59 9.48
C GLY A 620 12.51 -1.28 9.39
N SER A 621 11.68 -2.26 9.07
CA SER A 621 10.27 -2.06 8.69
C SER A 621 9.30 -2.03 9.87
N LEU A 622 9.78 -2.34 11.08
CA LEU A 622 8.96 -2.38 12.29
C LEU A 622 8.93 -1.05 13.04
N GLU A 623 7.86 -0.86 13.79
CA GLU A 623 7.58 0.34 14.57
C GLU A 623 7.99 0.17 16.03
N LYS A 624 8.30 1.29 16.70
CA LYS A 624 8.55 1.29 18.13
C LYS A 624 7.32 0.77 18.87
N GLY A 625 7.52 -0.22 19.74
CA GLY A 625 6.44 -0.89 20.47
C GLY A 625 5.98 -2.20 19.85
N ASP A 626 6.34 -2.48 18.59
CA ASP A 626 6.12 -3.80 18.01
C ASP A 626 6.88 -4.85 18.83
N ARG A 627 6.20 -5.97 19.11
CA ARG A 627 6.77 -7.10 19.83
C ARG A 627 7.05 -8.22 18.85
N VAL A 628 8.31 -8.63 18.78
CA VAL A 628 8.79 -9.64 17.83
C VAL A 628 9.15 -10.89 18.60
N THR A 629 8.57 -12.02 18.21
CA THR A 629 8.93 -13.35 18.69
C THR A 629 9.57 -14.13 17.54
N ILE A 630 10.79 -14.61 17.75
CA ILE A 630 11.53 -15.43 16.78
C ILE A 630 11.76 -16.80 17.39
N THR A 631 11.39 -17.84 16.66
CA THR A 631 11.58 -19.23 17.06
C THR A 631 12.54 -19.91 16.09
N VAL A 632 13.66 -20.38 16.63
CA VAL A 632 14.71 -21.10 15.93
C VAL A 632 14.51 -22.61 16.11
N PRO A 633 14.33 -23.39 15.02
CA PRO A 633 14.12 -24.83 15.13
C PRO A 633 15.28 -25.53 15.83
N ALA A 634 14.98 -26.55 16.65
CA ALA A 634 15.98 -27.33 17.37
C ALA A 634 17.08 -27.95 16.48
N ALA A 635 16.78 -28.23 15.21
CA ALA A 635 17.75 -28.73 14.25
C ALA A 635 18.85 -27.71 13.88
N ASP A 636 18.55 -26.42 14.03
CA ASP A 636 19.43 -25.31 13.67
C ASP A 636 20.06 -24.64 14.92
N THR A 637 20.25 -25.41 16.00
CA THR A 637 20.85 -24.91 17.25
C THR A 637 21.98 -25.79 17.74
N THR A 638 22.95 -25.20 18.45
CA THR A 638 24.14 -25.93 18.95
C THR A 638 23.81 -27.02 19.96
N LEU A 639 22.72 -26.91 20.72
CA LEU A 639 22.31 -27.89 21.73
C LEU A 639 21.17 -28.81 21.31
N GLY A 640 20.68 -28.72 20.06
CA GLY A 640 19.57 -29.56 19.60
C GLY A 640 18.23 -29.25 20.31
N SER A 641 18.08 -28.03 20.81
CA SER A 641 16.86 -27.55 21.48
C SER A 641 16.44 -26.19 20.94
N GLU A 642 15.14 -25.93 20.89
CA GLU A 642 14.57 -24.69 20.33
C GLU A 642 15.06 -23.45 21.09
N ILE A 643 15.33 -22.37 20.35
CA ILE A 643 15.56 -21.03 20.90
C ILE A 643 14.32 -20.21 20.56
N SER A 644 13.72 -19.55 21.56
CA SER A 644 12.63 -18.60 21.37
C SER A 644 13.03 -17.26 22.00
N VAL A 645 13.15 -16.24 21.16
CA VAL A 645 13.55 -14.89 21.56
C VAL A 645 12.33 -14.00 21.40
N THR A 646 12.02 -13.18 22.40
CA THR A 646 10.94 -12.20 22.30
C THR A 646 11.42 -10.85 22.80
N GLU A 647 11.39 -9.86 21.92
CA GLU A 647 11.88 -8.51 22.20
C GLU A 647 10.90 -7.46 21.66
N THR A 648 10.91 -6.28 22.29
CA THR A 648 10.14 -5.13 21.83
C THR A 648 11.05 -4.18 21.05
N VAL A 649 10.59 -3.68 19.92
CA VAL A 649 11.30 -2.70 19.11
C VAL A 649 11.32 -1.36 19.86
N TYR A 650 12.52 -0.87 20.19
CA TYR A 650 12.69 0.42 20.88
C TYR A 650 13.19 1.55 19.98
N TYR A 651 13.90 1.20 18.91
CA TYR A 651 14.53 2.13 17.97
C TYR A 651 14.33 1.62 16.54
N PRO A 652 14.30 2.51 15.54
CA PRO A 652 14.34 2.10 14.14
C PRO A 652 15.62 1.31 13.87
N ASN A 653 15.53 0.28 13.00
CA ASN A 653 16.61 -0.68 12.72
C ASN A 653 16.93 -1.62 13.89
N ALA A 654 15.96 -2.43 14.28
CA ALA A 654 16.13 -3.42 15.34
C ALA A 654 16.92 -4.64 14.85
N SER A 655 17.71 -5.22 15.75
CA SER A 655 18.46 -6.45 15.51
C SER A 655 18.22 -7.40 16.67
N PHE A 656 17.81 -8.63 16.37
CA PHE A 656 17.47 -9.65 17.36
C PHE A 656 18.52 -10.75 17.35
N ASN A 657 19.19 -10.99 18.47
CA ASN A 657 20.18 -12.07 18.57
C ASN A 657 19.47 -13.43 18.55
N LEU A 658 19.96 -14.37 17.76
CA LEU A 658 19.40 -15.71 17.66
C LEU A 658 20.09 -16.70 18.62
N ASP A 659 20.23 -16.28 19.88
CA ASP A 659 21.01 -16.99 20.89
C ASP A 659 20.30 -17.01 22.25
N ASP A 660 20.40 -18.14 22.96
CA ASP A 660 20.11 -18.24 24.39
C ASP A 660 21.43 -18.30 25.17
N TRP A 661 21.92 -17.12 25.52
CA TRP A 661 23.19 -16.94 26.24
C TRP A 661 23.17 -17.61 27.62
N GLY A 662 22.00 -17.72 28.26
CA GLY A 662 21.87 -18.35 29.58
C GLY A 662 22.11 -19.86 29.53
N ARG A 663 21.81 -20.50 28.40
CA ARG A 663 22.04 -21.93 28.17
C ARG A 663 23.24 -22.25 27.28
N GLY A 664 23.87 -21.23 26.67
CA GLY A 664 24.93 -21.43 25.67
C GLY A 664 24.42 -22.10 24.39
N ASN A 665 23.13 -21.91 24.08
CA ASN A 665 22.50 -22.43 22.87
C ASN A 665 22.51 -21.32 21.82
N HIS A 666 23.07 -21.59 20.65
CA HIS A 666 23.28 -20.59 19.60
C HIS A 666 22.64 -21.06 18.30
N PHE A 667 22.16 -20.13 17.48
CA PHE A 667 21.78 -20.47 16.11
C PHE A 667 23.01 -21.00 15.34
N SER A 668 22.86 -22.22 14.85
CA SER A 668 23.85 -22.96 14.10
C SER A 668 23.11 -23.70 12.98
N PRO A 669 22.90 -23.06 11.82
CA PRO A 669 22.07 -23.59 10.76
C PRO A 669 22.60 -24.94 10.27
N SER A 670 21.73 -25.94 10.21
CA SER A 670 22.07 -27.30 9.76
C SER A 670 22.28 -27.38 8.25
N SER A 671 21.80 -26.39 7.50
CA SER A 671 22.01 -26.25 6.06
C SER A 671 22.11 -24.79 5.64
N LEU A 672 22.51 -24.53 4.39
CA LEU A 672 22.62 -23.16 3.87
C LEU A 672 21.24 -22.48 3.72
N GLN A 673 20.15 -23.24 3.69
CA GLN A 673 18.80 -22.72 3.54
C GLN A 673 17.89 -23.29 4.64
N GLY A 674 17.05 -22.45 5.21
CA GLY A 674 16.14 -22.89 6.26
C GLY A 674 15.15 -21.81 6.64
N ALA A 675 14.46 -22.04 7.76
CA ALA A 675 13.37 -21.21 8.20
C ALA A 675 13.51 -20.81 9.67
N LEU A 676 13.13 -19.58 9.99
CA LEU A 676 12.90 -19.08 11.34
C LEU A 676 11.44 -18.69 11.42
N HIS A 677 10.71 -19.17 12.43
CA HIS A 677 9.33 -18.73 12.60
C HIS A 677 9.31 -17.37 13.29
N VAL A 678 8.63 -16.39 12.70
CA VAL A 678 8.61 -15.00 13.16
C VAL A 678 7.18 -14.53 13.33
N VAL A 679 6.87 -14.04 14.53
CA VAL A 679 5.61 -13.41 14.86
C VAL A 679 5.88 -11.97 15.26
N VAL A 680 5.14 -11.04 14.67
CA VAL A 680 5.16 -9.61 15.01
C VAL A 680 3.77 -9.22 15.51
N GLU A 681 3.72 -8.67 16.72
CA GLU A 681 2.51 -8.14 17.35
C GLU A 681 2.61 -6.62 17.46
N ARG A 682 1.59 -5.91 16.97
CA ARG A 682 1.43 -4.46 17.13
C ARG A 682 0.19 -4.19 17.95
N ALA A 683 0.34 -3.44 19.05
CA ALA A 683 -0.75 -3.13 19.98
C ALA A 683 -1.57 -4.37 20.44
N GLY A 684 -0.91 -5.54 20.54
CA GLY A 684 -1.54 -6.80 20.94
C GLY A 684 -2.26 -7.56 19.82
N GLN A 685 -2.22 -7.08 18.57
CA GLN A 685 -2.69 -7.81 17.39
C GLN A 685 -1.51 -8.34 16.58
N THR A 686 -1.62 -9.58 16.09
CA THR A 686 -0.64 -10.16 15.17
C THR A 686 -0.71 -9.47 13.81
N VAL A 687 0.38 -8.82 13.41
CA VAL A 687 0.51 -8.14 12.11
C VAL A 687 1.39 -8.90 11.13
N MET A 688 2.28 -9.77 11.61
CA MET A 688 3.01 -10.74 10.77
C MET A 688 3.13 -12.05 11.52
N ASP A 689 2.92 -13.17 10.83
CA ASP A 689 3.06 -14.53 11.39
C ASP A 689 3.42 -15.49 10.26
N GLY A 690 4.52 -16.21 10.44
CA GLY A 690 4.95 -17.25 9.51
C GLY A 690 6.45 -17.45 9.49
N ASP A 691 6.89 -18.24 8.51
CA ASP A 691 8.28 -18.65 8.41
C ASP A 691 9.11 -17.70 7.52
N TYR A 692 10.07 -17.01 8.13
CA TYR A 692 11.15 -16.29 7.47
C TYR A 692 12.16 -17.28 6.87
N GLN A 693 12.43 -17.18 5.57
CA GLN A 693 13.23 -18.16 4.84
C GLN A 693 14.59 -17.52 4.57
N TYR A 694 15.66 -18.11 5.12
CA TYR A 694 17.02 -17.60 4.93
C TYR A 694 17.77 -18.37 3.84
N ASP A 695 18.62 -17.67 3.09
CA ASP A 695 19.56 -18.28 2.12
C ASP A 695 21.01 -17.83 2.36
N LEU A 696 21.75 -18.60 3.14
CA LEU A 696 23.16 -18.41 3.45
C LEU A 696 24.09 -18.91 2.33
N THR A 697 23.57 -19.16 1.11
CA THR A 697 24.42 -19.52 -0.04
C THR A 697 25.43 -18.41 -0.31
N PRO A 698 26.74 -18.73 -0.38
CA PRO A 698 27.78 -17.75 -0.70
C PRO A 698 27.56 -17.12 -2.08
N ILE A 699 27.79 -15.81 -2.17
CA ILE A 699 27.83 -15.07 -3.44
C ILE A 699 29.09 -15.46 -4.19
N THR A 700 28.97 -15.63 -5.50
CA THR A 700 30.09 -16.01 -6.36
C THR A 700 31.18 -14.95 -6.35
N VAL A 701 32.42 -15.39 -6.07
CA VAL A 701 33.63 -14.58 -6.22
C VAL A 701 34.04 -14.60 -7.69
N ILE A 702 34.23 -13.42 -8.26
CA ILE A 702 34.66 -13.25 -9.65
C ILE A 702 36.19 -13.32 -9.69
N GLU A 703 36.72 -14.43 -10.20
CA GLU A 703 38.17 -14.66 -10.26
C GLU A 703 38.83 -13.98 -11.47
N ASN A 704 38.11 -13.83 -12.59
CA ASN A 704 38.64 -13.22 -13.80
C ASN A 704 38.61 -11.68 -13.70
N GLN A 705 39.79 -11.08 -13.58
CA GLN A 705 39.97 -9.64 -13.41
C GLN A 705 40.04 -8.86 -14.74
N ALA A 706 39.91 -9.53 -15.88
CA ALA A 706 39.95 -8.86 -17.18
C ALA A 706 38.87 -7.77 -17.25
N GLY A 707 39.21 -6.60 -17.79
CA GLY A 707 38.27 -5.48 -17.92
C GLY A 707 37.86 -4.79 -16.62
N LEU A 708 38.38 -5.20 -15.46
CA LEU A 708 38.11 -4.60 -14.15
C LEU A 708 39.33 -3.79 -13.68
N SER A 709 39.13 -2.52 -13.28
CA SER A 709 40.16 -1.76 -12.57
C SER A 709 39.60 -1.04 -11.34
N VAL A 710 40.39 -1.04 -10.27
CA VAL A 710 40.17 -0.23 -9.06
C VAL A 710 41.47 0.50 -8.78
N GLU A 711 41.40 1.82 -8.78
CA GLU A 711 42.53 2.73 -8.62
C GLU A 711 42.30 3.62 -7.40
N LEU A 712 43.30 3.74 -6.53
CA LEU A 712 43.29 4.75 -5.49
C LEU A 712 43.69 6.09 -6.10
N LEU A 713 42.95 7.15 -5.78
CA LEU A 713 43.36 8.50 -6.16
C LEU A 713 44.57 8.94 -5.32
N THR A 714 45.47 9.65 -5.98
CA THR A 714 46.59 10.31 -5.33
C THR A 714 46.12 11.47 -4.45
N LYS A 715 46.92 11.82 -3.47
CA LYS A 715 46.70 12.94 -2.57
C LYS A 715 46.59 14.27 -3.31
N GLU A 716 47.29 14.40 -4.44
CA GLU A 716 47.21 15.57 -5.31
C GLU A 716 45.86 15.65 -6.00
N GLU A 717 45.37 14.54 -6.57
CA GLU A 717 44.01 14.45 -7.14
C GLU A 717 42.92 14.74 -6.09
N LEU A 718 43.06 14.19 -4.87
CA LEU A 718 42.12 14.47 -3.77
C LEU A 718 42.08 15.97 -3.41
N LEU A 719 43.22 16.65 -3.41
CA LEU A 719 43.30 18.09 -3.13
C LEU A 719 42.72 18.96 -4.24
N GLU A 720 42.87 18.54 -5.50
CA GLU A 720 42.26 19.22 -6.64
C GLU A 720 40.74 19.09 -6.64
N GLU A 721 40.20 17.91 -6.32
CA GLU A 721 38.75 17.72 -6.18
C GLU A 721 38.17 18.56 -5.05
N ASP A 722 38.77 18.51 -3.86
CA ASP A 722 38.32 19.27 -2.68
C ASP A 722 38.30 20.79 -2.97
N ALA A 723 39.23 21.31 -3.77
CA ALA A 723 39.30 22.73 -4.13
C ALA A 723 38.16 23.19 -5.05
N THR A 724 37.51 22.27 -5.76
CA THR A 724 36.38 22.57 -6.65
C THR A 724 35.01 22.43 -5.96
N SER A 725 34.96 21.78 -4.80
CA SER A 725 33.73 21.61 -4.02
C SER A 725 33.53 22.80 -3.06
N ASN A 726 32.31 23.33 -2.98
CA ASN A 726 31.95 24.38 -2.00
C ASN A 726 31.82 23.84 -0.55
N SER A 727 32.36 22.65 -0.24
CA SER A 727 32.26 21.99 1.06
C SER A 727 33.65 21.68 1.62
N GLU A 728 33.87 21.87 2.93
CA GLU A 728 35.14 21.54 3.60
C GLU A 728 35.34 20.02 3.85
N SER A 729 34.60 19.16 3.15
CA SER A 729 34.61 17.71 3.39
C SER A 729 35.83 17.05 2.75
N ARG A 730 36.92 16.88 3.51
CA ARG A 730 38.13 16.20 3.01
C ARG A 730 37.96 14.69 2.99
N HIS A 731 38.19 14.08 1.84
CA HIS A 731 38.23 12.62 1.68
C HIS A 731 39.42 12.00 2.43
N SER A 732 39.17 10.89 3.13
CA SER A 732 40.21 10.07 3.73
C SER A 732 40.94 9.25 2.67
N PHE A 733 40.21 8.73 1.68
CA PHE A 733 40.73 8.16 0.43
C PHE A 733 39.57 8.09 -0.58
N GLN A 734 39.89 7.89 -1.86
CA GLN A 734 38.89 7.77 -2.92
C GLN A 734 39.32 6.70 -3.92
N LEU A 735 38.33 5.98 -4.45
CA LEU A 735 38.53 4.92 -5.43
C LEU A 735 37.91 5.34 -6.76
N ARG A 736 38.61 5.03 -7.85
CA ARG A 736 38.04 5.03 -9.21
C ARG A 736 37.88 3.58 -9.67
N ILE A 737 36.64 3.19 -9.98
CA ILE A 737 36.28 1.82 -10.37
C ILE A 737 35.78 1.81 -11.81
N ASN A 738 36.46 1.04 -12.66
CA ASN A 738 36.11 0.89 -14.07
C ASN A 738 35.73 -0.55 -14.41
N LEU A 739 34.65 -0.69 -15.20
CA LEU A 739 34.23 -1.95 -15.81
C LEU A 739 34.17 -1.79 -17.32
N ASN A 740 35.09 -2.43 -18.04
CA ASN A 740 35.02 -2.60 -19.48
C ASN A 740 34.24 -3.89 -19.81
N LYS A 741 32.95 -3.74 -20.14
CA LYS A 741 32.04 -4.87 -20.43
C LYS A 741 32.44 -5.69 -21.67
N GLU A 742 33.27 -5.16 -22.57
CA GLU A 742 33.72 -5.90 -23.75
C GLU A 742 34.75 -6.97 -23.41
N THR A 743 35.62 -6.67 -22.43
CA THR A 743 36.75 -7.53 -22.03
C THR A 743 36.53 -8.24 -20.70
N ALA A 744 35.52 -7.82 -19.92
CA ALA A 744 35.15 -8.43 -18.66
C ALA A 744 34.53 -9.83 -18.79
N ASP A 745 34.43 -10.52 -17.65
CA ASP A 745 33.75 -11.80 -17.53
C ASP A 745 32.34 -11.72 -18.19
N PRO A 746 31.93 -12.71 -19.00
CA PRO A 746 30.62 -12.70 -19.66
C PRO A 746 29.45 -12.52 -18.69
N SER A 747 29.57 -12.98 -17.44
CA SER A 747 28.56 -12.79 -16.40
C SER A 747 28.35 -11.32 -16.02
N LEU A 748 29.33 -10.45 -16.25
CA LEU A 748 29.25 -9.02 -15.94
C LEU A 748 28.71 -8.16 -17.09
N ARG A 749 28.43 -8.75 -18.26
CA ARG A 749 27.93 -7.98 -19.42
C ARG A 749 26.59 -7.31 -19.17
N ASN A 750 25.73 -7.95 -18.37
CA ASN A 750 24.44 -7.41 -17.95
C ASN A 750 24.50 -6.61 -16.64
N ALA A 751 25.68 -6.43 -16.02
CA ALA A 751 25.81 -5.64 -14.79
C ALA A 751 25.37 -4.18 -15.05
N GLN A 752 24.48 -3.67 -14.23
CA GLN A 752 23.96 -2.29 -14.31
C GLN A 752 24.29 -1.46 -13.07
N TYR A 753 24.53 -2.11 -11.93
CA TYR A 753 24.82 -1.42 -10.68
C TYR A 753 26.02 -2.03 -9.97
N ILE A 754 26.68 -1.23 -9.13
CA ILE A 754 27.74 -1.66 -8.22
C ILE A 754 27.48 -1.25 -6.79
N GLU A 755 27.94 -2.05 -5.84
CA GLU A 755 28.00 -1.69 -4.41
C GLU A 755 29.40 -1.98 -3.89
N ILE A 756 29.89 -1.10 -3.01
CA ILE A 756 31.23 -1.20 -2.44
C ILE A 756 31.11 -1.41 -0.94
N LYS A 757 31.75 -2.46 -0.44
CA LYS A 757 31.92 -2.69 1.00
C LYS A 757 33.41 -2.88 1.30
N SER A 758 33.83 -2.61 2.53
CA SER A 758 35.19 -2.90 2.96
C SER A 758 35.25 -3.50 4.36
N THR A 759 36.37 -4.13 4.68
CA THR A 759 36.68 -4.68 6.01
C THR A 759 38.09 -4.28 6.39
N ASP A 760 38.24 -3.59 7.52
CA ASP A 760 39.53 -3.20 8.07
C ASP A 760 40.35 -4.42 8.50
N LYS A 761 41.61 -4.47 8.09
CA LYS A 761 42.62 -5.45 8.55
C LYS A 761 43.20 -5.01 9.89
N TYR A 762 42.34 -4.91 10.88
CA TYR A 762 42.73 -4.51 12.23
C TYR A 762 43.76 -5.48 12.82
N TYR A 763 43.61 -6.78 12.55
CA TYR A 763 44.53 -7.83 12.99
C TYR A 763 45.33 -8.45 11.83
N THR A 764 46.53 -8.93 12.11
CA THR A 764 47.41 -9.58 11.11
C THR A 764 46.85 -10.89 10.55
N ASP A 765 45.93 -11.53 11.26
CA ASP A 765 45.25 -12.77 10.87
C ASP A 765 43.86 -12.54 10.25
N THR A 766 43.46 -11.27 10.03
CA THR A 766 42.16 -10.93 9.44
C THR A 766 42.01 -11.60 8.07
N GLN A 767 40.97 -12.43 7.93
CA GLN A 767 40.63 -13.10 6.68
C GLN A 767 39.56 -12.32 5.90
N PRO A 768 39.50 -12.45 4.56
CA PRO A 768 38.38 -11.95 3.78
C PRO A 768 37.06 -12.58 4.24
N ARG A 769 36.02 -11.75 4.36
CA ARG A 769 34.64 -12.19 4.63
C ARG A 769 34.09 -12.91 3.41
N LEU A 770 33.44 -14.04 3.65
CA LEU A 770 32.57 -14.69 2.67
C LEU A 770 31.18 -14.06 2.79
N TRP A 771 30.68 -13.51 1.69
CA TRP A 771 29.37 -12.87 1.63
C TRP A 771 28.32 -13.88 1.16
N THR A 772 27.16 -13.86 1.80
CA THR A 772 26.00 -14.69 1.46
C THR A 772 24.89 -13.87 0.80
N LYS A 773 23.88 -14.52 0.22
CA LYS A 773 22.71 -13.81 -0.29
C LYS A 773 21.98 -13.03 0.80
N GLU A 774 21.90 -13.56 2.02
CA GLU A 774 21.35 -12.82 3.16
C GLU A 774 22.13 -11.54 3.49
N ASP A 775 23.47 -11.55 3.38
CA ASP A 775 24.28 -10.35 3.64
C ASP A 775 24.03 -9.22 2.62
N LEU A 776 23.61 -9.58 1.40
CA LEU A 776 23.27 -8.63 0.33
C LEU A 776 21.77 -8.37 0.21
N LYS A 777 20.95 -9.01 1.05
CA LYS A 777 19.52 -8.77 1.09
C LYS A 777 19.27 -7.35 1.61
N ASN A 778 18.49 -6.60 0.83
CA ASN A 778 18.11 -5.25 1.21
C ASN A 778 16.97 -5.31 2.22
N VAL A 779 17.08 -4.56 3.31
CA VAL A 779 15.98 -4.32 4.25
C VAL A 779 15.69 -2.83 4.19
N GLN A 780 14.67 -2.47 3.43
CA GLN A 780 14.26 -1.08 3.24
C GLN A 780 13.70 -0.51 4.55
N ASN A 781 14.53 0.28 5.22
CA ASN A 781 14.22 1.43 6.09
C ASN A 781 15.48 1.96 6.84
N GLN A 782 16.67 1.43 6.53
CA GLN A 782 17.90 2.16 6.85
C GLN A 782 17.99 3.39 5.95
N PHE A 783 17.48 4.51 6.48
CA PHE A 783 17.85 5.89 6.18
C PHE A 783 18.91 6.03 5.09
N THR A 784 18.54 6.72 4.01
CA THR A 784 19.40 7.56 3.17
C THR A 784 20.89 7.48 3.52
N GLY A 785 21.60 6.53 2.91
CA GLY A 785 23.02 6.30 3.16
C GLY A 785 23.69 5.84 1.89
N MET A 786 24.91 6.33 1.69
CA MET A 786 25.82 6.25 0.53
C MET A 786 26.17 4.85 -0.01
N PHE A 787 25.41 3.81 0.35
CA PHE A 787 25.75 2.38 0.21
C PHE A 787 24.64 1.56 -0.46
N TRP A 788 23.92 2.14 -1.41
CA TRP A 788 23.03 1.39 -2.31
C TRP A 788 23.79 0.98 -3.58
N PRO A 789 23.34 -0.06 -4.30
CA PRO A 789 23.84 -0.33 -5.63
C PRO A 789 23.68 0.91 -6.53
N ILE A 790 24.79 1.57 -6.85
CA ILE A 790 24.83 2.76 -7.70
C ILE A 790 24.94 2.35 -9.16
N LYS A 791 24.31 3.12 -10.05
CA LYS A 791 24.33 2.84 -11.48
C LYS A 791 25.76 2.93 -12.02
N LEU A 792 26.16 1.95 -12.82
CA LEU A 792 27.44 1.94 -13.54
C LEU A 792 27.44 2.98 -14.67
N TYR A 793 28.40 3.91 -14.67
CA TYR A 793 28.57 4.91 -15.72
C TYR A 793 29.65 4.56 -16.75
N GLU A 794 29.42 4.95 -18.02
CA GLU A 794 30.42 4.92 -19.10
C GLU A 794 31.47 6.01 -18.86
N GLY A 795 32.47 5.68 -18.04
CA GLY A 795 33.51 6.63 -17.60
C GLY A 795 34.18 6.27 -16.28
N GLY A 796 33.64 5.26 -15.58
CA GLY A 796 34.09 4.86 -14.25
C GLY A 796 33.20 5.44 -13.17
N ASN A 797 33.27 4.84 -11.99
CA ASN A 797 32.55 5.29 -10.80
C ASN A 797 33.59 5.70 -9.78
N GLU A 798 33.49 6.93 -9.30
CA GLU A 798 34.35 7.42 -8.21
C GLU A 798 33.61 7.33 -6.89
N HIS A 799 34.28 6.81 -5.87
CA HIS A 799 33.70 6.61 -4.55
C HIS A 799 34.64 7.11 -3.46
N GLY A 800 34.23 8.20 -2.81
CA GLY A 800 34.97 8.85 -1.74
C GLY A 800 34.59 8.31 -0.36
N PHE A 801 35.60 8.04 0.47
CA PHE A 801 35.41 7.66 1.87
C PHE A 801 35.80 8.84 2.77
N LEU A 802 34.87 9.28 3.62
CA LEU A 802 35.04 10.43 4.51
C LEU A 802 35.27 9.99 5.96
N GLY A 803 35.92 10.83 6.76
CA GLY A 803 35.87 10.77 8.23
C GLY A 803 36.86 9.83 8.93
N TYR A 804 37.66 9.04 8.21
CA TYR A 804 38.74 8.26 8.81
C TYR A 804 39.94 9.15 9.12
N LYS A 805 40.27 9.28 10.41
CA LYS A 805 41.53 9.90 10.87
C LYS A 805 42.65 8.87 11.04
N GLU A 806 42.28 7.64 11.37
CA GLU A 806 43.16 6.48 11.45
C GLU A 806 42.67 5.45 10.44
N LEU A 807 43.54 4.98 9.55
CA LEU A 807 43.18 4.11 8.43
C LEU A 807 44.03 2.84 8.45
N TYR A 808 43.39 1.69 8.37
CA TYR A 808 44.02 0.38 8.26
C TYR A 808 43.98 -0.07 6.80
N ASN A 809 44.87 -0.99 6.40
CA ASN A 809 44.69 -1.73 5.13
C ASN A 809 43.34 -2.46 5.16
N GLN A 810 42.74 -2.67 3.99
CA GLN A 810 41.36 -3.16 3.89
C GLN A 810 41.24 -4.32 2.90
N TYR A 811 40.28 -5.21 3.15
CA TYR A 811 39.68 -6.00 2.08
C TYR A 811 38.53 -5.19 1.50
N LEU A 812 38.55 -4.94 0.19
CA LEU A 812 37.52 -4.22 -0.53
C LEU A 812 36.73 -5.20 -1.39
N TYR A 813 35.40 -5.12 -1.30
CA TYR A 813 34.46 -5.97 -2.02
C TYR A 813 33.65 -5.09 -2.97
N VAL A 814 33.75 -5.37 -4.27
CA VAL A 814 32.98 -4.68 -5.32
C VAL A 814 31.93 -5.64 -5.85
N PHE A 815 30.69 -5.44 -5.44
CA PHE A 815 29.53 -6.25 -5.85
C PHE A 815 28.97 -5.70 -7.15
N TYR A 816 28.56 -6.59 -8.05
CA TYR A 816 27.91 -6.27 -9.31
C TYR A 816 26.48 -6.81 -9.32
N TYR A 817 25.56 -6.00 -9.81
CA TYR A 817 24.14 -6.36 -9.87
C TYR A 817 23.57 -6.17 -11.26
N ASP A 818 22.56 -6.98 -11.61
CA ASP A 818 21.82 -6.85 -12.86
C ASP A 818 20.82 -5.66 -12.84
N ALA A 819 20.02 -5.50 -13.89
CA ALA A 819 19.02 -4.44 -13.99
C ALA A 819 17.92 -4.53 -12.91
N GLN A 820 17.71 -5.72 -12.33
CA GLN A 820 16.74 -6.00 -11.29
C GLN A 820 17.37 -5.91 -9.89
N LYS A 821 18.63 -5.46 -9.78
CA LYS A 821 19.41 -5.40 -8.54
C LYS A 821 19.62 -6.78 -7.88
N ASN A 822 19.62 -7.87 -8.65
CA ASN A 822 20.06 -9.17 -8.15
C ASN A 822 21.59 -9.27 -8.19
N PRO A 823 22.24 -9.83 -7.15
CA PRO A 823 23.70 -9.95 -7.12
C PRO A 823 24.16 -10.97 -8.17
N ILE A 824 25.04 -10.53 -9.07
CA ILE A 824 25.71 -11.38 -10.06
C ILE A 824 26.91 -12.08 -9.41
N GLY A 825 27.67 -11.31 -8.61
CA GLY A 825 28.90 -11.74 -7.97
C GLY A 825 29.67 -10.54 -7.42
N TYR A 826 30.79 -10.80 -6.77
CA TYR A 826 31.68 -9.73 -6.31
C TYR A 826 33.13 -10.03 -6.58
N PHE A 827 33.89 -8.95 -6.61
CA PHE A 827 35.33 -8.99 -6.72
C PHE A 827 35.98 -8.56 -5.41
N LEU A 828 37.03 -9.27 -5.00
CA LEU A 828 37.82 -8.97 -3.81
C LEU A 828 39.15 -8.30 -4.19
N TYR A 829 39.36 -7.09 -3.69
CA TYR A 829 40.64 -6.39 -3.75
C TYR A 829 41.32 -6.39 -2.37
N ASP A 830 42.62 -6.66 -2.38
CA ASP A 830 43.50 -6.45 -1.22
C ASP A 830 44.06 -5.03 -1.28
N LEU A 831 43.44 -4.12 -0.52
CA LEU A 831 43.76 -2.70 -0.52
C LEU A 831 44.83 -2.38 0.52
N ASN A 832 46.00 -1.96 0.05
CA ASN A 832 47.12 -1.54 0.89
C ASN A 832 47.36 -0.05 0.69
N PHE A 833 47.23 0.72 1.76
CA PHE A 833 47.37 2.17 1.70
C PHE A 833 48.82 2.61 1.87
N ASP A 834 49.17 3.69 1.19
CA ASP A 834 50.39 4.46 1.40
C ASP A 834 50.05 5.95 1.60
N TYR A 835 51.05 6.77 1.94
CA TYR A 835 50.84 8.18 2.25
C TYR A 835 50.53 9.05 1.03
N ASP A 836 50.76 8.54 -0.18
CA ASP A 836 50.51 9.25 -1.44
C ASP A 836 49.06 9.06 -1.90
N HIS A 837 48.31 8.11 -1.32
CA HIS A 837 46.93 7.77 -1.70
C HIS A 837 45.91 7.97 -0.57
N VAL A 838 46.22 8.84 0.39
CA VAL A 838 45.31 9.21 1.48
C VAL A 838 45.22 10.71 1.69
N GLY A 839 44.09 11.12 2.25
CA GLY A 839 43.75 12.50 2.58
C GLY A 839 44.75 13.16 3.53
N LYS A 840 44.72 14.50 3.54
CA LYS A 840 45.53 15.30 4.46
C LYS A 840 45.10 15.01 5.91
N ASP A 841 46.08 14.81 6.78
CA ASP A 841 45.91 14.51 8.22
C ASP A 841 45.39 13.09 8.56
N VAL A 842 45.36 12.17 7.59
CA VAL A 842 45.09 10.73 7.81
C VAL A 842 46.36 10.01 8.27
N LYS A 843 46.24 9.19 9.32
CA LYS A 843 47.31 8.36 9.85
C LYS A 843 47.10 6.90 9.46
N LEU A 844 48.10 6.30 8.81
CA LEU A 844 48.10 4.87 8.51
C LEU A 844 48.44 4.05 9.77
N MET A 845 47.63 3.04 10.05
CA MET A 845 47.75 2.19 11.21
C MET A 845 48.22 0.78 10.82
N PRO A 846 49.26 0.23 11.47
CA PRO A 846 49.65 -1.15 11.25
C PRO A 846 48.62 -2.10 11.86
N SER A 847 48.44 -3.28 11.24
CA SER A 847 47.67 -4.37 11.81
C SER A 847 48.29 -4.85 13.13
N LYS A 848 47.44 -5.20 14.09
CA LYS A 848 47.85 -5.71 15.41
C LYS A 848 47.90 -7.23 15.42
N THR A 849 48.73 -7.82 16.26
CA THR A 849 48.61 -9.26 16.56
C THR A 849 47.45 -9.46 17.52
N ARG A 850 46.61 -10.48 17.30
CA ARG A 850 45.56 -10.87 18.25
C ARG A 850 46.24 -11.51 19.47
N GLU A 851 46.03 -10.94 20.65
CA GLU A 851 46.58 -11.46 21.93
C GLU A 851 45.86 -12.72 22.40
#